data_AF-A0A257GFE0-F1
#
_entry.id   AF-A0A257GFE0-F1
#
_cell.length_a   1.000
_cell.length_b   1.000
_cell.length_c   1.000
_cell.angle_alpha   90.00
_cell.angle_beta   90.00
_cell.angle_gamma   90.00
#
_symmetry.space_group_name_H-M   'P 1'
#
loop_
_entity.id
_entity.type
_entity.pdbx_description
1 polymer ?
#
loop_
_entity_poly.entity_id
_entity_poly.type
_entity_poly.pdbx_seq_one_letter_code
_entity_poly.pdbx_strand_id
1 'polypeptide(L)'
;MPLPSPRLARAIFAFACLGFVGAGLPASVSAQTAPDQLAPDPTGRGPYTVDSAEYKLAAKRDVLVAPFTVTELWARVYRPANAKGARPVIVMLHGNHGTCGRIDPAVPGRIDDDSTYTDTGRCPEGYVVAPSHEGYAYLAKQLASWGYVVVSINANRGINAAWGDDEDFGLNLRRGRLILRHLVLLDRWNTSNASAKVLGFSLRGKLDFNQIGLFGHSRGGEGIRAALTQYRDVGSIWPSQFRSKPTFRALFELAPVDGQAGRVLNAEGVAWNVLLPTCDGDVSDLQGQRVFDRMITARAETVPTPKSMFTVEGANHNFYNTEWQQSDSQGCSSTDTKQPVVFDPAAAGSEAQRTTALYPVTAFFRAHLGADPVAVFGATFDPAFRLPGKLNRITRYRRTYADNVARKGSIVLDNFIRTSGAGETGIGNAVGGLKYFAQSPLPEHEPTAQFGVLGWDTTVIRSKGASPFYQANAAVPGKGVSLAGFETLEFRVGLACNGYDTGTLYGCEVNPKLNPSGTTNFSIALVSPDGFVSQAVPLARYARPLAPVGVSYGPIIIDRPEPRPGGQILPGNEPPVETFGSGHPVLESVRIPLTDFGLAKGTAVRGVRLTFDRAPVGAIYLGNVRFARVLETAPDQGPGPIPGPFVAADATAPTIAATMAGAIPSAPSPAARPAARLISGGRVTQILRERRPVVTATQAIMSARRGPATVWPAPRPVVTVAIAVPETLVIGGALLTLRIGEQSFKLGQAVSVPTQGLKAARFILSPEAFDALPQGAPMVLENGAQRFELGALDKAMLR
;
A
#
# COMPACT_ATOMS: atom_id res chain seq x y z
N MET A 1 12.40 88.56 21.11
CA MET A 1 12.97 87.21 21.25
C MET A 1 11.90 86.19 20.86
N PRO A 2 12.24 85.10 20.15
CA PRO A 2 13.17 85.12 19.04
C PRO A 2 12.65 84.45 17.75
N LEU A 3 12.98 85.12 16.64
CA LEU A 3 13.29 84.60 15.30
C LEU A 3 14.30 83.41 15.32
N PRO A 4 14.63 82.72 14.19
CA PRO A 4 14.31 83.06 12.79
C PRO A 4 13.85 81.91 11.86
N SER A 5 13.52 82.29 10.63
CA SER A 5 13.59 81.51 9.38
C SER A 5 15.03 81.61 8.79
N PRO A 6 15.32 81.61 7.46
CA PRO A 6 14.72 80.97 6.27
C PRO A 6 15.69 79.83 5.81
N ARG A 7 15.92 79.37 4.56
CA ARG A 7 15.61 79.70 3.15
C ARG A 7 15.34 78.37 2.41
N LEU A 8 14.61 78.24 1.29
CA LEU A 8 14.42 79.05 0.06
C LEU A 8 15.61 79.03 -0.93
N ALA A 9 15.53 78.14 -1.93
CA ALA A 9 16.27 78.27 -3.19
C ALA A 9 15.43 77.68 -4.35
N ARG A 10 14.98 78.54 -5.28
CA ARG A 10 14.45 78.13 -6.58
C ARG A 10 15.61 78.03 -7.58
N ALA A 11 15.54 77.07 -8.49
CA ALA A 11 16.21 77.16 -9.79
C ALA A 11 15.25 76.67 -10.89
N ILE A 12 15.16 77.43 -11.98
CA ILE A 12 14.32 77.16 -13.15
C ILE A 12 15.26 77.16 -14.37
N PHE A 13 15.16 76.18 -15.26
CA PHE A 13 15.49 76.15 -16.71
C PHE A 13 15.48 74.65 -17.10
N ALA A 14 14.65 74.09 -18.00
CA ALA A 14 13.95 74.50 -19.22
C ALA A 14 14.75 74.31 -20.53
N PHE A 15 14.03 73.83 -21.56
CA PHE A 15 14.35 73.63 -22.99
C PHE A 15 14.97 72.33 -23.53
N ALA A 16 14.51 72.00 -24.76
CA ALA A 16 14.99 71.05 -25.78
C ALA A 16 15.15 69.56 -25.39
N CYS A 17 14.34 68.61 -25.86
CA CYS A 17 14.04 68.20 -27.25
C CYS A 17 15.21 67.50 -27.99
N LEU A 18 15.21 66.16 -28.01
CA LEU A 18 14.73 65.40 -29.18
C LEU A 18 14.29 63.99 -28.72
N GLY A 19 13.45 63.31 -29.51
CA GLY A 19 12.84 62.03 -29.11
C GLY A 19 13.66 60.79 -29.48
N PHE A 20 13.43 59.69 -28.76
CA PHE A 20 13.82 58.34 -29.18
C PHE A 20 12.69 57.34 -28.91
N VAL A 21 12.71 56.23 -29.66
CA VAL A 21 11.68 55.18 -29.69
C VAL A 21 11.36 54.67 -28.28
N GLY A 22 10.06 54.67 -27.93
CA GLY A 22 9.57 54.16 -26.65
C GLY A 22 9.75 52.65 -26.55
N ALA A 23 10.84 52.21 -25.92
CA ALA A 23 11.02 50.82 -25.52
C ALA A 23 10.00 50.47 -24.43
N GLY A 24 8.93 49.77 -24.82
CA GLY A 24 7.93 49.26 -23.89
C GLY A 24 8.57 48.29 -22.90
N LEU A 25 8.72 48.71 -21.65
CA LEU A 25 9.14 47.85 -20.55
C LEU A 25 8.17 46.65 -20.49
N PRO A 26 8.65 45.39 -20.55
CA PRO A 26 7.78 44.24 -20.42
C PRO A 26 7.17 44.25 -19.02
N ALA A 27 5.84 44.35 -18.95
CA ALA A 27 5.11 44.36 -17.68
C ALA A 27 5.47 43.10 -16.87
N SER A 28 5.74 43.30 -15.58
CA SER A 28 6.17 42.23 -14.67
C SER A 28 5.05 41.21 -14.46
N VAL A 29 4.98 40.18 -15.31
CA VAL A 29 4.03 39.08 -15.15
C VAL A 29 4.33 38.37 -13.83
N SER A 30 3.44 38.54 -12.85
CA SER A 30 3.56 37.88 -11.55
C SER A 30 3.52 36.36 -11.72
N ALA A 31 4.66 35.70 -11.48
CA ALA A 31 4.80 34.25 -11.55
C ALA A 31 4.17 33.55 -10.34
N GLN A 32 2.84 33.60 -10.25
CA GLN A 32 2.01 32.59 -9.60
C GLN A 32 1.34 31.79 -10.73
N THR A 33 1.14 30.49 -10.64
CA THR A 33 0.74 29.72 -9.46
C THR A 33 1.70 28.57 -9.09
N ALA A 34 1.58 28.03 -7.88
CA ALA A 34 2.14 26.74 -7.48
C ALA A 34 1.10 25.63 -7.85
N PRO A 35 1.09 24.43 -7.24
CA PRO A 35 -0.17 23.75 -6.94
C PRO A 35 -1.07 24.67 -6.09
N ASP A 36 -1.83 25.55 -6.72
CA ASP A 36 -2.59 26.61 -6.03
C ASP A 36 -3.90 26.10 -5.41
N GLN A 37 -4.42 24.97 -5.88
CA GLN A 37 -5.62 24.37 -5.33
C GLN A 37 -5.30 23.63 -4.01
N LEU A 38 -6.05 23.97 -2.96
CA LEU A 38 -5.93 23.37 -1.64
C LEU A 38 -6.88 22.17 -1.55
N ALA A 39 -6.36 21.00 -1.19
CA ALA A 39 -7.19 19.83 -0.88
C ALA A 39 -8.09 20.13 0.34
N PRO A 40 -9.39 19.79 0.29
CA PRO A 40 -10.34 20.12 1.36
C PRO A 40 -10.05 19.33 2.64
N ASP A 41 -10.34 19.93 3.80
CA ASP A 41 -10.23 19.26 5.11
C ASP A 41 -11.33 18.17 5.25
N PRO A 42 -10.98 16.87 5.29
CA PRO A 42 -11.96 15.79 5.37
C PRO A 42 -12.45 15.54 6.81
N THR A 43 -11.81 16.15 7.82
CA THR A 43 -11.90 15.74 9.23
C THR A 43 -13.06 16.34 10.02
N GLY A 44 -13.84 17.24 9.42
CA GLY A 44 -15.11 17.70 9.99
C GLY A 44 -16.03 16.52 10.34
N ARG A 45 -16.78 16.60 11.44
CA ARG A 45 -17.75 15.55 11.82
C ARG A 45 -18.89 15.51 10.81
N GLY A 46 -19.37 14.30 10.49
CA GLY A 46 -20.58 14.13 9.69
C GLY A 46 -21.86 14.32 10.51
N PRO A 47 -23.03 14.34 9.85
CA PRO A 47 -24.31 14.72 10.46
C PRO A 47 -24.94 13.65 11.35
N TYR A 48 -24.39 12.43 11.41
CA TYR A 48 -24.95 11.34 12.22
C TYR A 48 -24.23 11.21 13.56
N THR A 49 -25.00 11.05 14.65
CA THR A 49 -24.47 10.46 15.88
C THR A 49 -24.11 8.99 15.65
N VAL A 50 -23.18 8.45 16.44
CA VAL A 50 -22.61 7.11 16.21
C VAL A 50 -22.98 6.16 17.33
N ASP A 51 -23.73 5.11 17.00
CA ASP A 51 -23.89 3.96 17.87
C ASP A 51 -22.71 3.00 17.68
N SER A 52 -22.40 2.22 18.71
CA SER A 52 -21.53 1.04 18.55
C SER A 52 -21.96 -0.12 19.44
N ALA A 53 -21.77 -1.34 18.94
CA ALA A 53 -21.93 -2.57 19.71
C ALA A 53 -20.91 -3.61 19.25
N GLU A 54 -20.56 -4.53 20.14
CA GLU A 54 -19.58 -5.57 19.87
C GLU A 54 -20.27 -6.93 19.76
N TYR A 55 -19.74 -7.78 18.88
CA TYR A 55 -20.06 -9.21 18.90
C TYR A 55 -18.79 -10.01 19.14
N LYS A 56 -18.88 -10.99 20.02
CA LYS A 56 -17.85 -12.02 20.24
C LYS A 56 -18.54 -13.38 20.21
N LEU A 57 -18.55 -14.02 19.04
CA LEU A 57 -19.19 -15.32 18.86
C LEU A 57 -18.29 -16.44 19.42
N ALA A 58 -18.91 -17.52 19.91
CA ALA A 58 -18.20 -18.67 20.48
C ALA A 58 -17.10 -19.19 19.55
N ALA A 59 -15.87 -19.23 20.07
CA ALA A 59 -14.68 -19.65 19.34
C ALA A 59 -14.76 -21.13 18.90
N LYS A 60 -14.29 -21.43 17.69
CA LYS A 60 -14.39 -22.75 17.07
C LYS A 60 -13.33 -22.93 15.97
N ARG A 61 -13.08 -24.18 15.56
CA ARG A 61 -12.46 -24.46 14.26
C ARG A 61 -13.46 -24.10 13.17
N ASP A 62 -13.23 -23.01 12.43
CA ASP A 62 -14.01 -22.64 11.26
C ASP A 62 -13.20 -22.96 10.01
N VAL A 63 -13.55 -24.06 9.33
CA VAL A 63 -12.78 -24.61 8.21
C VAL A 63 -12.68 -23.67 6.99
N LEU A 64 -13.46 -22.59 6.96
CA LEU A 64 -13.33 -21.54 5.94
C LEU A 64 -12.24 -20.53 6.27
N VAL A 65 -11.77 -20.45 7.53
CA VAL A 65 -10.72 -19.53 8.00
C VAL A 65 -9.43 -20.29 8.29
N ALA A 66 -9.50 -21.28 9.19
CA ALA A 66 -8.42 -22.15 9.60
C ALA A 66 -8.99 -23.54 9.97
N PRO A 67 -8.66 -24.62 9.23
CA PRO A 67 -9.26 -25.94 9.48
C PRO A 67 -8.81 -26.59 10.80
N PHE A 68 -7.56 -26.38 11.20
CA PHE A 68 -6.96 -27.04 12.37
C PHE A 68 -6.94 -26.16 13.63
N THR A 69 -6.94 -24.84 13.47
CA THR A 69 -6.82 -23.85 14.55
C THR A 69 -8.20 -23.38 15.03
N VAL A 70 -8.36 -23.18 16.34
CA VAL A 70 -9.53 -22.47 16.88
C VAL A 70 -9.39 -20.99 16.57
N THR A 71 -10.43 -20.42 15.99
CA THR A 71 -10.57 -18.98 15.67
C THR A 71 -11.89 -18.47 16.26
N GLU A 72 -12.08 -17.15 16.34
CA GLU A 72 -13.34 -16.55 16.75
C GLU A 72 -13.82 -15.49 15.76
N LEU A 73 -15.11 -15.17 15.79
CA LEU A 73 -15.67 -14.05 15.05
C LEU A 73 -15.98 -12.96 16.07
N TRP A 74 -14.99 -12.10 16.32
CA TRP A 74 -15.02 -11.01 17.28
C TRP A 74 -14.77 -9.68 16.56
N ALA A 75 -15.69 -8.72 16.68
CA ALA A 75 -15.53 -7.38 16.11
C ALA A 75 -16.45 -6.34 16.81
N ARG A 76 -16.04 -5.07 16.82
CA ARG A 76 -16.95 -3.95 17.11
C ARG A 76 -17.54 -3.38 15.82
N VAL A 77 -18.85 -3.18 15.83
CA VAL A 77 -19.61 -2.48 14.79
C VAL A 77 -19.85 -1.04 15.25
N TYR A 78 -19.49 -0.08 14.41
CA TYR A 78 -19.81 1.34 14.53
C TYR A 78 -20.77 1.71 13.40
N ARG A 79 -21.85 2.45 13.70
CA ARG A 79 -22.87 2.80 12.70
C ARG A 79 -23.42 4.22 12.91
N PRO A 80 -23.93 4.90 11.87
CA PRO A 80 -24.78 6.07 12.06
C PRO A 80 -26.09 5.67 12.76
N ALA A 81 -26.40 6.34 13.85
CA ALA A 81 -27.70 6.23 14.52
C ALA A 81 -28.82 6.78 13.61
N ASN A 82 -30.02 6.21 13.71
CA ASN A 82 -31.25 6.63 13.01
C ASN A 82 -31.17 6.78 11.47
N ALA A 83 -30.09 6.32 10.84
CA ALA A 83 -29.92 6.36 9.39
C ALA A 83 -30.98 5.53 8.63
N LYS A 84 -31.63 6.20 7.67
CA LYS A 84 -32.50 5.58 6.66
C LYS A 84 -31.66 4.87 5.58
N GLY A 85 -32.24 3.85 4.96
CA GLY A 85 -31.60 3.05 3.90
C GLY A 85 -30.52 2.08 4.37
N ALA A 86 -29.96 1.34 3.40
CA ALA A 86 -28.72 0.59 3.55
C ALA A 86 -27.51 1.54 3.45
N ARG A 87 -26.36 1.15 4.01
CA ARG A 87 -25.16 2.00 4.10
C ARG A 87 -23.89 1.25 3.69
N PRO A 88 -22.93 1.92 3.04
CA PRO A 88 -21.65 1.31 2.67
C PRO A 88 -20.92 0.70 3.86
N VAL A 89 -20.23 -0.41 3.63
CA VAL A 89 -19.57 -1.21 4.66
C VAL A 89 -18.06 -1.00 4.58
N ILE A 90 -17.44 -0.65 5.69
CA ILE A 90 -15.97 -0.58 5.82
C ILE A 90 -15.54 -1.65 6.83
N VAL A 91 -14.67 -2.58 6.42
CA VAL A 91 -14.09 -3.57 7.34
C VAL A 91 -12.66 -3.16 7.68
N MET A 92 -12.37 -3.00 8.97
CA MET A 92 -11.04 -2.72 9.51
C MET A 92 -10.42 -4.00 10.06
N LEU A 93 -9.14 -4.24 9.78
CA LEU A 93 -8.37 -5.36 10.33
C LEU A 93 -7.01 -4.88 10.86
N HIS A 94 -6.69 -5.25 12.09
CA HIS A 94 -5.39 -4.94 12.70
C HIS A 94 -4.26 -5.88 12.24
N GLY A 95 -3.03 -5.43 12.46
CA GLY A 95 -1.81 -6.18 12.18
C GLY A 95 -1.50 -7.26 13.20
N ASN A 96 -0.29 -7.81 13.08
CA ASN A 96 0.28 -8.70 14.07
C ASN A 96 0.76 -7.90 15.29
N HIS A 97 0.46 -8.37 16.49
CA HIS A 97 0.84 -7.77 17.76
C HIS A 97 0.66 -8.82 18.86
N GLY A 98 1.14 -8.54 20.09
CA GLY A 98 0.80 -9.34 21.27
C GLY A 98 -0.71 -9.51 21.42
N THR A 99 -1.15 -10.64 21.98
CA THR A 99 -2.59 -10.90 22.21
C THR A 99 -3.01 -10.80 23.67
N CYS A 100 -2.03 -10.65 24.56
CA CYS A 100 -2.20 -10.37 25.98
C CYS A 100 -1.21 -9.28 26.41
N GLY A 101 -1.64 -8.43 27.34
CA GLY A 101 -0.78 -7.42 27.93
C GLY A 101 -1.11 -7.09 29.37
N ARG A 102 -0.12 -6.50 30.04
CA ARG A 102 -0.13 -6.14 31.46
C ARG A 102 0.05 -4.63 31.64
N ILE A 103 -0.28 -4.12 32.83
CA ILE A 103 0.06 -2.77 33.24
C ILE A 103 1.32 -2.85 34.11
N ASP A 104 2.30 -2.01 33.83
CA ASP A 104 3.51 -1.86 34.64
C ASP A 104 3.54 -0.43 35.22
N PRO A 105 3.53 -0.23 36.55
CA PRO A 105 3.54 1.11 37.13
C PRO A 105 4.76 1.97 36.75
N ALA A 106 5.84 1.37 36.23
CA ALA A 106 7.03 2.08 35.79
C ALA A 106 6.99 2.56 34.33
N VAL A 107 6.00 2.11 33.52
CA VAL A 107 5.94 2.37 32.07
C VAL A 107 4.57 2.94 31.67
N PRO A 108 4.50 4.01 30.86
CA PRO A 108 3.22 4.51 30.36
C PRO A 108 2.46 3.50 29.51
N GLY A 109 1.18 3.29 29.84
CA GLY A 109 0.25 2.45 29.06
C GLY A 109 0.36 0.95 29.36
N ARG A 110 -0.22 0.14 28.48
CA ARG A 110 -0.16 -1.33 28.52
C ARG A 110 1.04 -1.85 27.75
N ILE A 111 1.69 -2.89 28.28
CA ILE A 111 2.74 -3.65 27.59
C ILE A 111 2.10 -4.95 27.08
N ASP A 112 2.07 -5.16 25.76
CA ASP A 112 1.49 -6.35 25.12
C ASP A 112 2.57 -7.41 24.84
N ASP A 113 3.21 -7.91 25.91
CA ASP A 113 4.37 -8.81 25.88
C ASP A 113 4.04 -10.33 25.92
N ASP A 114 2.77 -10.73 25.94
CA ASP A 114 2.35 -12.15 25.84
C ASP A 114 1.42 -12.44 24.63
N SER A 115 1.37 -13.71 24.22
CA SER A 115 0.49 -14.19 23.15
C SER A 115 -0.28 -15.47 23.49
N THR A 116 -0.41 -15.83 24.77
CA THR A 116 -1.06 -17.08 25.22
C THR A 116 -2.54 -17.15 24.84
N TYR A 117 -3.23 -16.02 24.66
CA TYR A 117 -4.61 -15.98 24.18
C TYR A 117 -4.77 -16.51 22.75
N THR A 118 -3.75 -16.35 21.91
CA THR A 118 -3.73 -16.86 20.53
C THR A 118 -4.11 -18.33 20.47
N ASP A 119 -3.50 -19.17 21.32
CA ASP A 119 -3.68 -20.62 21.32
C ASP A 119 -4.67 -21.12 22.38
N THR A 120 -4.74 -20.50 23.56
CA THR A 120 -5.64 -20.95 24.65
C THR A 120 -7.01 -20.27 24.64
N GLY A 121 -7.10 -19.01 24.19
CA GLY A 121 -8.28 -18.15 24.37
C GLY A 121 -8.40 -17.55 25.78
N ARG A 122 -7.31 -17.55 26.56
CA ARG A 122 -7.17 -16.90 27.87
C ARG A 122 -5.80 -16.22 27.94
N CYS A 123 -5.68 -15.15 28.74
CA CYS A 123 -4.39 -14.58 29.08
C CYS A 123 -3.85 -15.18 30.40
N PRO A 124 -2.54 -15.04 30.68
CA PRO A 124 -1.96 -15.37 31.98
C PRO A 124 -2.58 -14.54 33.11
N GLU A 125 -2.32 -14.95 34.36
CA GLU A 125 -2.69 -14.14 35.52
C GLU A 125 -1.95 -12.79 35.51
N GLY A 126 -2.66 -11.70 35.83
CA GLY A 126 -2.16 -10.33 35.72
C GLY A 126 -2.24 -9.70 34.32
N TYR A 127 -2.63 -10.47 33.28
CA TYR A 127 -2.74 -9.98 31.91
C TYR A 127 -4.20 -9.85 31.44
N VAL A 128 -4.46 -8.86 30.60
CA VAL A 128 -5.73 -8.67 29.87
C VAL A 128 -5.54 -8.93 28.38
N VAL A 129 -6.63 -9.24 27.66
CA VAL A 129 -6.57 -9.46 26.20
C VAL A 129 -6.34 -8.12 25.49
N ALA A 130 -5.29 -8.02 24.70
CA ALA A 130 -4.95 -6.82 23.93
C ALA A 130 -6.06 -6.48 22.91
N PRO A 131 -6.85 -5.39 23.08
CA PRO A 131 -8.04 -5.14 22.27
C PRO A 131 -7.70 -4.41 20.96
N SER A 132 -6.76 -4.99 20.20
CA SER A 132 -6.14 -4.43 18.98
C SER A 132 -7.13 -3.93 17.91
N HIS A 133 -8.39 -4.37 17.95
CA HIS A 133 -9.48 -3.92 17.06
C HIS A 133 -10.10 -2.58 17.48
N GLU A 134 -10.05 -2.21 18.75
CA GLU A 134 -10.55 -0.91 19.23
C GLU A 134 -9.60 0.25 18.91
N GLY A 135 -8.35 -0.06 18.59
CA GLY A 135 -7.29 0.90 18.25
C GLY A 135 -7.63 1.94 17.19
N TYR A 136 -8.59 1.64 16.30
CA TYR A 136 -9.03 2.52 15.23
C TYR A 136 -10.39 3.18 15.52
N ALA A 137 -10.88 3.17 16.77
CA ALA A 137 -12.15 3.75 17.18
C ALA A 137 -12.31 5.22 16.75
N TYR A 138 -11.22 5.99 16.68
CA TYR A 138 -11.24 7.38 16.21
C TYR A 138 -11.55 7.49 14.71
N LEU A 139 -10.98 6.61 13.87
CA LEU A 139 -11.28 6.48 12.44
C LEU A 139 -12.69 5.92 12.23
N ALA A 140 -13.05 4.85 12.95
CA ALA A 140 -14.34 4.19 12.82
C ALA A 140 -15.51 5.10 13.21
N LYS A 141 -15.39 5.87 14.31
CA LYS A 141 -16.37 6.88 14.70
C LYS A 141 -16.41 8.05 13.71
N GLN A 142 -15.27 8.49 13.16
CA GLN A 142 -15.24 9.55 12.15
C GLN A 142 -16.02 9.14 10.89
N LEU A 143 -15.73 7.97 10.34
CA LEU A 143 -16.43 7.41 9.18
C LEU A 143 -17.91 7.15 9.50
N ALA A 144 -18.23 6.55 10.65
CA ALA A 144 -19.63 6.32 11.03
C ALA A 144 -20.45 7.61 11.13
N SER A 145 -19.86 8.73 11.57
CA SER A 145 -20.55 10.04 11.59
C SER A 145 -20.93 10.55 10.20
N TRP A 146 -20.20 10.15 9.16
CA TRP A 146 -20.52 10.45 7.75
C TRP A 146 -21.50 9.46 7.10
N GLY A 147 -21.92 8.41 7.83
CA GLY A 147 -22.95 7.47 7.38
C GLY A 147 -22.44 6.09 6.97
N TYR A 148 -21.15 5.78 7.15
CA TYR A 148 -20.58 4.45 6.91
C TYR A 148 -20.90 3.46 8.04
N VAL A 149 -21.11 2.17 7.74
CA VAL A 149 -21.07 1.13 8.79
C VAL A 149 -19.67 0.53 8.82
N VAL A 150 -18.98 0.70 9.94
CA VAL A 150 -17.59 0.27 10.11
C VAL A 150 -17.54 -0.94 11.04
N VAL A 151 -16.82 -1.99 10.65
CA VAL A 151 -16.66 -3.21 11.44
C VAL A 151 -15.17 -3.47 11.67
N SER A 152 -14.70 -3.31 12.90
CA SER A 152 -13.28 -3.53 13.26
C SER A 152 -13.10 -4.90 13.88
N ILE A 153 -12.38 -5.77 13.17
CA ILE A 153 -12.21 -7.20 13.48
C ILE A 153 -11.04 -7.41 14.44
N ASN A 154 -11.28 -8.20 15.49
CA ASN A 154 -10.24 -8.78 16.32
C ASN A 154 -9.71 -10.07 15.68
N ALA A 155 -8.40 -10.17 15.53
CA ALA A 155 -7.68 -11.30 14.95
C ALA A 155 -6.74 -11.98 15.95
N ASN A 156 -7.03 -11.93 17.26
CA ASN A 156 -6.16 -12.50 18.27
C ASN A 156 -6.18 -14.04 18.23
N ARG A 157 -7.36 -14.67 18.31
CA ARG A 157 -7.50 -16.14 18.39
C ARG A 157 -7.05 -16.84 17.10
N GLY A 158 -5.93 -17.55 17.17
CA GLY A 158 -5.40 -18.40 16.10
C GLY A 158 -4.78 -17.67 14.90
N ILE A 159 -4.54 -16.34 14.99
CA ILE A 159 -4.04 -15.52 13.88
C ILE A 159 -2.91 -14.56 14.30
N ASN A 160 -3.08 -13.64 15.26
CA ASN A 160 -1.95 -12.83 15.78
C ASN A 160 -0.98 -13.71 16.56
N ALA A 161 0.32 -13.54 16.31
CA ALA A 161 1.41 -14.34 16.86
C ALA A 161 1.27 -15.87 16.67
N ALA A 162 0.31 -16.31 15.84
CA ALA A 162 0.08 -17.71 15.56
C ALA A 162 1.06 -18.25 14.50
N TRP A 163 1.21 -19.56 14.51
CA TRP A 163 2.03 -20.28 13.56
C TRP A 163 1.35 -20.33 12.18
N GLY A 164 2.07 -19.80 11.18
CA GLY A 164 1.78 -19.99 9.76
C GLY A 164 2.42 -21.24 9.19
N ASP A 165 2.27 -21.40 7.89
CA ASP A 165 2.80 -22.46 7.05
C ASP A 165 3.53 -21.84 5.85
N ASP A 166 4.25 -22.64 5.06
CA ASP A 166 5.11 -22.12 3.98
C ASP A 166 4.34 -21.35 2.87
N GLU A 167 3.01 -21.52 2.75
CA GLU A 167 2.15 -20.74 1.83
C GLU A 167 1.58 -19.46 2.48
N ASP A 168 1.59 -19.35 3.81
CA ASP A 168 0.88 -18.33 4.59
C ASP A 168 1.65 -17.96 5.88
N PHE A 169 2.98 -17.80 5.83
CA PHE A 169 3.79 -17.66 7.06
C PHE A 169 3.49 -16.38 7.85
N GLY A 170 3.06 -15.32 7.17
CA GLY A 170 2.53 -14.09 7.77
C GLY A 170 1.11 -14.25 8.36
N LEU A 171 0.39 -15.30 7.96
CA LEU A 171 -1.05 -15.51 8.17
C LEU A 171 -1.96 -14.50 7.46
N ASN A 172 -1.50 -13.96 6.34
CA ASN A 172 -2.18 -12.92 5.59
C ASN A 172 -3.27 -13.49 4.68
N LEU A 173 -3.09 -14.71 4.15
CA LEU A 173 -4.17 -15.46 3.52
C LEU A 173 -5.21 -15.89 4.57
N ARG A 174 -4.82 -16.23 5.81
CA ARG A 174 -5.73 -16.52 6.94
C ARG A 174 -6.52 -15.26 7.36
N ARG A 175 -5.90 -14.09 7.38
CA ARG A 175 -6.54 -12.78 7.57
C ARG A 175 -7.54 -12.45 6.46
N GLY A 176 -7.20 -12.71 5.20
CA GLY A 176 -8.14 -12.58 4.07
C GLY A 176 -9.39 -13.44 4.23
N ARG A 177 -9.20 -14.72 4.61
CA ARG A 177 -10.30 -15.65 4.91
C ARG A 177 -11.16 -15.18 6.09
N LEU A 178 -10.57 -14.58 7.13
CA LEU A 178 -11.31 -13.99 8.26
C LEU A 178 -12.21 -12.84 7.82
N ILE A 179 -11.68 -11.87 7.05
CA ILE A 179 -12.46 -10.73 6.51
C ILE A 179 -13.67 -11.23 5.72
N LEU A 180 -13.46 -12.18 4.81
CA LEU A 180 -14.53 -12.77 4.00
C LEU A 180 -15.56 -13.52 4.87
N ARG A 181 -15.11 -14.21 5.94
CA ARG A 181 -16.00 -14.88 6.89
C ARG A 181 -16.87 -13.90 7.69
N HIS A 182 -16.31 -12.77 8.13
CA HIS A 182 -17.08 -11.70 8.78
C HIS A 182 -18.08 -11.06 7.80
N LEU A 183 -17.69 -10.80 6.55
CA LEU A 183 -18.60 -10.28 5.52
C LEU A 183 -19.77 -11.25 5.24
N VAL A 184 -19.53 -12.57 5.21
CA VAL A 184 -20.58 -13.60 5.08
C VAL A 184 -21.54 -13.63 6.29
N LEU A 185 -21.03 -13.39 7.50
CA LEU A 185 -21.88 -13.24 8.69
C LEU A 185 -22.76 -11.98 8.59
N LEU A 186 -22.17 -10.87 8.15
CA LEU A 186 -22.85 -9.58 8.01
C LEU A 186 -23.93 -9.61 6.91
N ASP A 187 -23.75 -10.31 5.79
CA ASP A 187 -24.78 -10.50 4.75
C ASP A 187 -25.99 -11.31 5.27
N ARG A 188 -25.73 -12.31 6.13
CA ARG A 188 -26.77 -13.10 6.83
C ARG A 188 -27.52 -12.26 7.87
N TRP A 189 -26.86 -11.29 8.50
CA TRP A 189 -27.49 -10.30 9.40
C TRP A 189 -28.16 -9.15 8.64
N ASN A 190 -27.73 -8.82 7.42
CA ASN A 190 -28.41 -7.86 6.55
C ASN A 190 -29.75 -8.42 6.02
N THR A 191 -29.89 -9.75 5.99
CA THR A 191 -31.09 -10.45 5.50
C THR A 191 -31.98 -11.01 6.62
N SER A 192 -31.64 -10.84 7.91
CA SER A 192 -32.40 -11.37 9.04
C SER A 192 -32.28 -10.52 10.31
N ASN A 193 -33.23 -10.63 11.24
CA ASN A 193 -33.15 -9.91 12.53
C ASN A 193 -32.15 -10.54 13.54
N ALA A 194 -31.31 -11.49 13.13
CA ALA A 194 -30.47 -12.28 14.04
C ALA A 194 -29.43 -11.43 14.81
N SER A 195 -28.95 -10.32 14.25
CA SER A 195 -28.01 -9.43 14.95
C SER A 195 -28.61 -8.77 16.18
N ALA A 196 -29.94 -8.59 16.26
CA ALA A 196 -30.59 -7.88 17.37
C ALA A 196 -30.36 -8.57 18.72
N LYS A 197 -30.21 -9.91 18.72
CA LYS A 197 -29.88 -10.70 19.93
C LYS A 197 -28.40 -10.61 20.34
N VAL A 198 -27.53 -10.06 19.51
CA VAL A 198 -26.07 -10.04 19.69
C VAL A 198 -25.54 -8.61 19.87
N LEU A 199 -26.11 -7.64 19.14
CA LEU A 199 -25.71 -6.24 19.11
C LEU A 199 -26.70 -5.28 19.78
N GLY A 200 -27.84 -5.79 20.26
CA GLY A 200 -28.98 -4.96 20.69
C GLY A 200 -29.75 -4.29 19.53
N PHE A 201 -29.24 -4.30 18.30
CA PHE A 201 -29.89 -3.72 17.13
C PHE A 201 -29.92 -4.65 15.90
N SER A 202 -30.97 -4.51 15.07
CA SER A 202 -31.08 -5.22 13.79
C SER A 202 -30.28 -4.53 12.69
N LEU A 203 -29.45 -5.30 11.99
CA LEU A 203 -28.73 -4.90 10.77
C LEU A 203 -29.54 -5.20 9.49
N ARG A 204 -30.77 -5.71 9.61
CA ARG A 204 -31.60 -6.09 8.46
C ARG A 204 -31.86 -4.90 7.54
N GLY A 205 -31.40 -4.99 6.29
CA GLY A 205 -31.51 -3.92 5.28
C GLY A 205 -30.68 -2.67 5.61
N LYS A 206 -29.61 -2.80 6.41
CA LYS A 206 -28.75 -1.67 6.83
C LYS A 206 -27.38 -1.65 6.17
N LEU A 207 -26.98 -2.71 5.49
CA LEU A 207 -25.65 -2.84 4.86
C LEU A 207 -25.77 -2.88 3.34
N ASP A 208 -24.97 -2.08 2.63
CA ASP A 208 -24.85 -2.15 1.18
C ASP A 208 -23.56 -2.88 0.79
N PHE A 209 -23.72 -4.12 0.31
CA PHE A 209 -22.63 -4.96 -0.15
C PHE A 209 -22.11 -4.59 -1.56
N ASN A 210 -22.73 -3.64 -2.27
CA ASN A 210 -22.19 -3.09 -3.52
C ASN A 210 -21.12 -2.01 -3.29
N GLN A 211 -20.94 -1.60 -2.03
CA GLN A 211 -20.10 -0.51 -1.58
C GLN A 211 -19.25 -0.97 -0.38
N ILE A 212 -18.33 -1.91 -0.63
CA ILE A 212 -17.40 -2.41 0.40
C ILE A 212 -16.04 -1.73 0.29
N GLY A 213 -15.64 -1.07 1.37
CA GLY A 213 -14.28 -0.61 1.64
C GLY A 213 -13.56 -1.56 2.60
N LEU A 214 -12.24 -1.70 2.45
CA LEU A 214 -11.40 -2.45 3.38
C LEU A 214 -10.27 -1.55 3.90
N PHE A 215 -9.95 -1.67 5.18
CA PHE A 215 -8.82 -1.01 5.84
C PHE A 215 -7.96 -2.06 6.57
N GLY A 216 -6.65 -2.02 6.41
CA GLY A 216 -5.73 -3.02 6.99
C GLY A 216 -4.40 -2.43 7.43
N HIS A 217 -4.00 -2.70 8.66
CA HIS A 217 -2.69 -2.31 9.20
C HIS A 217 -1.70 -3.48 9.13
N SER A 218 -0.46 -3.29 8.64
CA SER A 218 0.62 -4.29 8.73
C SER A 218 0.25 -5.59 8.01
N ARG A 219 0.36 -6.73 8.70
CA ARG A 219 -0.18 -8.03 8.25
C ARG A 219 -1.68 -7.98 7.88
N GLY A 220 -2.45 -7.10 8.50
CA GLY A 220 -3.83 -6.80 8.12
C GLY A 220 -3.96 -6.10 6.75
N GLY A 221 -2.94 -5.35 6.32
CA GLY A 221 -2.88 -4.68 5.01
C GLY A 221 -2.75 -5.67 3.85
N GLU A 222 -1.74 -6.56 3.89
CA GLU A 222 -1.69 -7.69 2.95
C GLU A 222 -2.92 -8.60 3.11
N GLY A 223 -3.49 -8.70 4.31
CA GLY A 223 -4.75 -9.37 4.58
C GLY A 223 -5.97 -8.81 3.83
N ILE A 224 -6.06 -7.50 3.59
CA ILE A 224 -7.18 -6.93 2.79
C ILE A 224 -6.98 -7.16 1.28
N ARG A 225 -5.73 -7.19 0.79
CA ARG A 225 -5.44 -7.67 -0.58
C ARG A 225 -5.74 -9.17 -0.70
N ALA A 226 -5.37 -9.98 0.28
CA ALA A 226 -5.71 -11.40 0.33
C ALA A 226 -7.24 -11.64 0.27
N ALA A 227 -8.05 -10.86 1.00
CA ALA A 227 -9.51 -10.94 0.90
C ALA A 227 -10.03 -10.64 -0.51
N LEU A 228 -9.52 -9.59 -1.16
CA LEU A 228 -9.89 -9.21 -2.52
C LEU A 228 -9.53 -10.31 -3.53
N THR A 229 -8.30 -10.85 -3.44
CA THR A 229 -7.80 -11.91 -4.33
C THR A 229 -8.56 -13.22 -4.11
N GLN A 230 -8.70 -13.68 -2.86
CA GLN A 230 -9.40 -14.94 -2.54
C GLN A 230 -10.87 -14.93 -2.92
N TYR A 231 -11.54 -13.77 -2.90
CA TYR A 231 -12.91 -13.65 -3.41
C TYR A 231 -12.99 -13.80 -4.94
N ARG A 232 -11.95 -13.38 -5.66
CA ARG A 232 -11.89 -13.36 -7.14
C ARG A 232 -11.20 -14.59 -7.76
N ASP A 233 -10.45 -15.37 -6.99
CA ASP A 233 -9.72 -16.56 -7.46
C ASP A 233 -10.62 -17.53 -8.24
N VAL A 234 -10.09 -18.10 -9.32
CA VAL A 234 -10.83 -19.00 -10.23
C VAL A 234 -11.20 -20.30 -9.50
N GLY A 235 -12.50 -20.50 -9.24
CA GLY A 235 -12.99 -21.63 -8.47
C GLY A 235 -13.10 -21.37 -6.96
N SER A 236 -12.91 -20.12 -6.51
CA SER A 236 -13.16 -19.70 -5.14
C SER A 236 -14.55 -20.10 -4.65
N ILE A 237 -14.61 -20.60 -3.42
CA ILE A 237 -15.86 -20.90 -2.72
C ILE A 237 -16.56 -19.64 -2.19
N TRP A 238 -15.85 -18.52 -2.06
CA TRP A 238 -16.37 -17.34 -1.35
C TRP A 238 -17.60 -16.71 -2.01
N PRO A 239 -17.68 -16.54 -3.35
CA PRO A 239 -18.88 -16.03 -4.00
C PRO A 239 -20.17 -16.81 -3.69
N SER A 240 -20.12 -18.12 -3.43
CA SER A 240 -21.31 -18.93 -3.09
C SER A 240 -21.71 -18.87 -1.61
N GLN A 241 -20.90 -18.24 -0.75
CA GLN A 241 -21.21 -18.11 0.69
C GLN A 241 -22.12 -16.93 1.02
N PHE A 242 -22.24 -15.97 0.09
CA PHE A 242 -23.06 -14.77 0.21
C PHE A 242 -24.44 -14.94 -0.43
N ARG A 243 -25.45 -14.23 0.10
CA ARG A 243 -26.78 -14.11 -0.52
C ARG A 243 -26.83 -12.98 -1.55
N SER A 244 -26.12 -11.88 -1.28
CA SER A 244 -25.94 -10.75 -2.19
C SER A 244 -24.49 -10.70 -2.69
N LYS A 245 -24.25 -10.48 -3.99
CA LYS A 245 -22.89 -10.48 -4.56
C LYS A 245 -22.10 -9.26 -4.05
N PRO A 246 -21.04 -9.44 -3.23
CA PRO A 246 -20.27 -8.29 -2.74
C PRO A 246 -19.45 -7.64 -3.85
N THR A 247 -19.33 -6.32 -3.79
CA THR A 247 -18.47 -5.51 -4.66
C THR A 247 -17.53 -4.66 -3.81
N PHE A 248 -16.26 -5.05 -3.82
CA PHE A 248 -15.17 -4.29 -3.24
C PHE A 248 -14.85 -3.08 -4.14
N ARG A 249 -14.70 -1.90 -3.54
CA ARG A 249 -14.48 -0.62 -4.24
C ARG A 249 -13.14 0.02 -3.91
N ALA A 250 -12.75 -0.01 -2.63
CA ALA A 250 -11.67 0.80 -2.09
C ALA A 250 -10.88 0.02 -1.01
N LEU A 251 -9.56 -0.06 -1.15
CA LEU A 251 -8.64 -0.66 -0.16
C LEU A 251 -7.69 0.42 0.38
N PHE A 252 -7.67 0.61 1.70
CA PHE A 252 -6.73 1.50 2.39
C PHE A 252 -5.77 0.66 3.25
N GLU A 253 -4.47 0.70 2.93
CA GLU A 253 -3.44 0.03 3.72
C GLU A 253 -2.70 1.03 4.59
N LEU A 254 -2.40 0.62 5.82
CA LEU A 254 -1.57 1.35 6.77
C LEU A 254 -0.34 0.48 7.05
N ALA A 255 0.86 1.02 6.87
CA ALA A 255 2.13 0.36 7.13
C ALA A 255 2.18 -1.15 6.74
N PRO A 256 1.73 -1.54 5.53
CA PRO A 256 1.47 -2.95 5.23
C PRO A 256 2.74 -3.71 4.93
N VAL A 257 2.72 -5.00 5.27
CA VAL A 257 3.69 -5.97 4.76
C VAL A 257 3.42 -6.31 3.29
N ASP A 258 4.42 -6.85 2.59
CA ASP A 258 4.28 -7.38 1.23
C ASP A 258 5.24 -8.55 1.02
N GLY A 259 4.69 -9.73 0.69
CA GLY A 259 5.46 -10.95 0.50
C GLY A 259 5.51 -11.89 1.72
N GLN A 260 4.58 -11.79 2.68
CA GLN A 260 4.47 -12.75 3.79
C GLN A 260 3.41 -13.85 3.53
N ALA A 261 2.98 -13.98 2.27
CA ALA A 261 2.26 -15.12 1.72
C ALA A 261 3.03 -15.69 0.51
N GLY A 262 2.86 -16.98 0.22
CA GLY A 262 3.51 -17.69 -0.90
C GLY A 262 3.02 -17.30 -2.30
N ARG A 263 2.36 -16.15 -2.44
CA ARG A 263 1.89 -15.57 -3.71
C ARG A 263 1.85 -14.05 -3.62
N VAL A 264 2.10 -13.38 -4.75
CA VAL A 264 1.89 -11.93 -4.88
C VAL A 264 0.41 -11.59 -4.71
N LEU A 265 0.14 -10.51 -3.97
CA LEU A 265 -1.20 -9.98 -3.70
C LEU A 265 -1.25 -8.49 -4.10
N ASN A 266 -2.23 -8.13 -4.93
CA ASN A 266 -2.34 -6.82 -5.58
C ASN A 266 -3.73 -6.19 -5.37
N ALA A 267 -3.81 -4.87 -5.48
CA ALA A 267 -5.05 -4.09 -5.38
C ALA A 267 -5.65 -3.77 -6.78
N GLU A 268 -5.79 -4.78 -7.63
CA GLU A 268 -6.27 -4.64 -9.01
C GLU A 268 -7.76 -4.25 -9.09
N GLY A 269 -8.12 -3.31 -9.96
CA GLY A 269 -9.51 -2.95 -10.26
C GLY A 269 -10.32 -2.49 -9.04
N VAL A 270 -9.65 -1.75 -8.15
CA VAL A 270 -10.20 -1.05 -6.98
C VAL A 270 -9.41 0.25 -6.77
N ALA A 271 -10.03 1.27 -6.17
CA ALA A 271 -9.27 2.41 -5.66
C ALA A 271 -8.34 1.93 -4.53
N TRP A 272 -7.11 2.44 -4.48
CA TRP A 272 -6.12 2.01 -3.50
C TRP A 272 -5.24 3.15 -2.98
N ASN A 273 -5.05 3.18 -1.66
CA ASN A 273 -4.04 3.99 -1.01
C ASN A 273 -3.24 3.13 -0.01
N VAL A 274 -1.95 3.42 0.12
CA VAL A 274 -1.13 3.01 1.26
C VAL A 274 -0.61 4.24 2.01
N LEU A 275 -0.69 4.23 3.34
CA LEU A 275 0.00 5.15 4.23
C LEU A 275 1.26 4.48 4.79
N LEU A 276 2.42 5.09 4.59
CA LEU A 276 3.72 4.56 5.04
C LEU A 276 4.35 5.48 6.10
N PRO A 277 4.43 5.10 7.38
CA PRO A 277 5.27 5.80 8.37
C PRO A 277 6.75 5.56 8.07
N THR A 278 7.59 6.61 8.17
CA THR A 278 9.01 6.46 7.80
C THR A 278 9.92 5.95 8.90
N CYS A 279 9.46 5.86 10.15
CA CYS A 279 10.28 5.45 11.29
C CYS A 279 9.69 4.19 11.95
N ASP A 280 9.08 3.36 11.11
CA ASP A 280 8.44 2.08 11.39
C ASP A 280 9.46 1.05 11.87
N GLY A 281 9.28 0.47 13.06
CA GLY A 281 10.16 -0.56 13.60
C GLY A 281 9.82 -1.98 13.15
N ASP A 282 8.57 -2.22 12.76
CA ASP A 282 7.96 -3.56 12.53
C ASP A 282 8.00 -3.95 11.04
N VAL A 283 7.83 -2.97 10.16
CA VAL A 283 7.88 -3.04 8.70
C VAL A 283 8.79 -1.92 8.18
N SER A 284 10.00 -1.87 8.73
CA SER A 284 10.99 -0.82 8.49
C SER A 284 11.38 -0.66 7.02
N ASP A 285 11.31 -1.73 6.23
CA ASP A 285 11.54 -1.75 4.78
C ASP A 285 10.36 -1.20 3.94
N LEU A 286 9.33 -0.61 4.56
CA LEU A 286 8.24 0.14 3.90
C LEU A 286 7.50 -0.66 2.80
N GLN A 287 7.39 -1.97 2.98
CA GLN A 287 7.03 -2.99 1.97
C GLN A 287 5.85 -2.64 1.05
N GLY A 288 4.86 -1.91 1.55
CA GLY A 288 3.73 -1.39 0.76
C GLY A 288 4.10 -0.60 -0.50
N GLN A 289 5.32 -0.05 -0.62
CA GLN A 289 5.77 0.60 -1.85
C GLN A 289 5.89 -0.35 -3.06
N ARG A 290 6.26 -1.62 -2.80
CA ARG A 290 6.36 -2.68 -3.82
C ARG A 290 5.01 -2.91 -4.53
N VAL A 291 3.90 -2.78 -3.78
CA VAL A 291 2.53 -2.87 -4.31
C VAL A 291 2.24 -1.77 -5.33
N PHE A 292 2.66 -0.52 -5.06
CA PHE A 292 2.47 0.58 -6.01
C PHE A 292 3.28 0.36 -7.29
N ASP A 293 4.54 -0.10 -7.17
CA ASP A 293 5.41 -0.39 -8.31
C ASP A 293 4.84 -1.46 -9.25
N ARG A 294 4.28 -2.55 -8.68
CA ARG A 294 3.54 -3.55 -9.45
C ARG A 294 2.29 -2.94 -10.08
N MET A 295 1.47 -2.20 -9.32
CA MET A 295 0.22 -1.64 -9.85
C MET A 295 0.45 -0.61 -10.98
N ILE A 296 1.46 0.27 -10.88
CA ILE A 296 1.74 1.28 -11.92
C ILE A 296 2.32 0.67 -13.22
N THR A 297 2.90 -0.53 -13.14
CA THR A 297 3.47 -1.25 -14.29
C THR A 297 2.54 -2.31 -14.89
N ALA A 298 1.64 -2.91 -14.09
CA ALA A 298 0.81 -4.06 -14.47
C ALA A 298 0.01 -3.89 -15.77
N ARG A 299 -0.44 -2.66 -16.09
CA ARG A 299 -1.17 -2.34 -17.33
C ARG A 299 -2.35 -3.30 -17.62
N ALA A 300 -2.95 -3.89 -16.59
CA ALA A 300 -4.00 -4.91 -16.69
C ALA A 300 -5.42 -4.35 -16.46
N GLU A 301 -5.53 -3.18 -15.79
CA GLU A 301 -6.83 -2.57 -15.50
C GLU A 301 -7.53 -2.08 -16.77
N THR A 302 -8.76 -2.54 -16.97
CA THR A 302 -9.67 -2.09 -18.03
C THR A 302 -10.56 -0.93 -17.57
N VAL A 303 -10.84 -0.84 -16.27
CA VAL A 303 -11.54 0.27 -15.61
C VAL A 303 -10.51 1.15 -14.90
N PRO A 304 -10.47 2.46 -15.13
CA PRO A 304 -9.60 3.39 -14.40
C PRO A 304 -9.89 3.33 -12.89
N THR A 305 -8.90 2.99 -12.07
CA THR A 305 -9.00 3.10 -10.60
C THR A 305 -7.71 3.65 -9.97
N PRO A 306 -7.80 4.69 -9.11
CA PRO A 306 -6.63 5.43 -8.64
C PRO A 306 -5.76 4.59 -7.71
N LYS A 307 -4.44 4.82 -7.80
CA LYS A 307 -3.40 4.18 -6.98
C LYS A 307 -2.56 5.26 -6.33
N SER A 308 -2.25 5.11 -5.05
CA SER A 308 -1.54 6.14 -4.31
C SER A 308 -0.72 5.63 -3.12
N MET A 309 0.37 6.33 -2.82
CA MET A 309 1.15 6.21 -1.59
C MET A 309 1.13 7.56 -0.87
N PHE A 310 0.98 7.52 0.45
CA PHE A 310 0.93 8.68 1.34
C PHE A 310 1.95 8.48 2.46
N THR A 311 3.22 8.81 2.19
CA THR A 311 4.30 8.62 3.15
C THR A 311 4.27 9.72 4.20
N VAL A 312 4.26 9.35 5.47
CA VAL A 312 4.22 10.24 6.64
C VAL A 312 5.59 10.22 7.30
N GLU A 313 6.31 11.33 7.21
CA GLU A 313 7.63 11.42 7.84
C GLU A 313 7.50 11.48 9.38
N GLY A 314 8.45 10.86 10.08
CA GLY A 314 8.56 10.98 11.53
C GLY A 314 7.65 10.09 12.37
N ALA A 315 6.83 9.24 11.76
CA ALA A 315 5.88 8.36 12.44
C ALA A 315 6.44 6.95 12.66
N ASN A 316 6.04 6.27 13.74
CA ASN A 316 6.32 4.85 13.99
C ASN A 316 5.20 3.93 13.44
N HIS A 317 5.30 2.62 13.66
CA HIS A 317 4.26 1.65 13.32
C HIS A 317 3.04 1.78 14.27
N ASN A 318 3.30 1.72 15.58
CA ASN A 318 2.27 1.35 16.54
C ASN A 318 1.24 2.45 16.79
N PHE A 319 1.66 3.71 16.88
CA PHE A 319 0.85 4.77 17.51
C PHE A 319 -0.36 5.26 16.69
N TYR A 320 -0.56 4.73 15.48
CA TYR A 320 -1.83 4.82 14.76
C TYR A 320 -2.96 4.00 15.41
N ASN A 321 -2.61 3.00 16.23
CA ASN A 321 -3.52 2.18 17.01
C ASN A 321 -3.51 2.68 18.46
N THR A 322 -4.66 3.11 19.01
CA THR A 322 -4.72 3.61 20.41
C THR A 322 -4.48 2.55 21.48
N GLU A 323 -4.49 1.27 21.10
CA GLU A 323 -4.26 0.15 22.00
C GLU A 323 -2.83 -0.41 21.92
N TRP A 324 -2.06 -0.09 20.89
CA TRP A 324 -0.64 -0.46 20.80
C TRP A 324 0.19 0.64 21.46
N GLN A 325 0.30 0.56 22.79
CA GLN A 325 0.72 1.65 23.66
C GLN A 325 2.23 1.70 23.94
N GLN A 326 3.02 0.78 23.38
CA GLN A 326 4.48 0.82 23.41
C GLN A 326 5.02 1.19 22.02
N SER A 327 6.08 1.98 21.95
CA SER A 327 6.71 2.32 20.67
C SER A 327 7.48 1.12 20.12
N ASP A 328 7.25 0.80 18.84
CA ASP A 328 8.06 -0.13 18.02
C ASP A 328 9.45 0.44 17.67
N SER A 329 9.67 1.73 17.93
CA SER A 329 10.76 2.52 17.37
C SER A 329 11.34 3.48 18.40
N GLN A 330 12.67 3.64 18.41
CA GLN A 330 13.38 4.59 19.26
C GLN A 330 13.57 5.97 18.60
N GLY A 331 13.26 6.09 17.30
CA GLY A 331 13.41 7.33 16.55
C GLY A 331 13.54 7.09 15.05
N CYS A 332 13.98 8.13 14.34
CA CYS A 332 14.10 8.15 12.89
C CYS A 332 15.57 8.19 12.44
N SER A 333 15.92 7.40 11.43
CA SER A 333 17.17 7.54 10.68
C SER A 333 16.96 8.48 9.49
N SER A 334 17.73 9.57 9.46
CA SER A 334 17.84 10.50 8.33
C SER A 334 19.09 11.36 8.50
N THR A 335 19.73 11.76 7.40
CA THR A 335 20.81 12.76 7.44
C THR A 335 20.29 14.20 7.27
N ASP A 336 18.97 14.39 7.20
CA ASP A 336 18.35 15.71 7.28
C ASP A 336 18.17 16.07 8.75
N THR A 337 18.96 17.02 9.25
CA THR A 337 18.89 17.51 10.65
C THR A 337 17.58 18.23 10.98
N LYS A 338 16.68 18.38 10.00
CA LYS A 338 15.30 18.88 10.14
C LYS A 338 14.25 17.79 9.89
N GLN A 339 14.66 16.52 9.99
CA GLN A 339 13.76 15.37 9.99
C GLN A 339 12.75 15.49 11.14
N PRO A 340 11.44 15.56 10.86
CA PRO A 340 10.44 15.53 11.92
C PRO A 340 10.38 14.15 12.58
N VAL A 341 10.03 14.15 13.87
CA VAL A 341 9.59 12.97 14.64
C VAL A 341 8.25 13.37 15.28
N VAL A 342 7.20 12.57 15.09
CA VAL A 342 5.83 12.89 15.56
C VAL A 342 5.37 12.01 16.72
N PHE A 343 6.30 11.27 17.34
CA PHE A 343 6.08 10.47 18.53
C PHE A 343 7.18 10.72 19.55
N ASP A 344 6.87 10.40 20.81
CA ASP A 344 7.84 10.25 21.89
C ASP A 344 7.91 8.73 22.19
N PRO A 345 9.09 8.08 22.11
CA PRO A 345 9.20 6.64 22.34
C PRO A 345 8.85 6.22 23.78
N ALA A 346 8.84 7.15 24.74
CA ALA A 346 8.43 6.90 26.13
C ALA A 346 6.93 7.15 26.38
N ALA A 347 6.17 7.64 25.40
CA ALA A 347 4.75 7.98 25.57
C ALA A 347 3.80 6.84 25.15
N ALA A 348 2.63 6.75 25.80
CA ALA A 348 1.58 5.77 25.48
C ALA A 348 0.77 6.14 24.20
N GLY A 349 1.46 6.41 23.09
CA GLY A 349 0.87 6.78 21.81
C GLY A 349 1.00 8.27 21.43
N SER A 350 0.70 8.61 20.17
CA SER A 350 0.76 9.98 19.64
C SER A 350 -0.54 10.41 18.95
N GLU A 351 -1.13 11.53 19.40
CA GLU A 351 -2.29 12.15 18.74
C GLU A 351 -1.91 12.85 17.43
N ALA A 352 -0.70 13.43 17.37
CA ALA A 352 -0.16 14.03 16.16
C ALA A 352 -0.09 12.98 15.03
N GLN A 353 0.45 11.79 15.33
CA GLN A 353 0.51 10.67 14.39
C GLN A 353 -0.88 10.14 14.03
N ARG A 354 -1.79 9.93 14.99
CA ARG A 354 -3.19 9.55 14.66
C ARG A 354 -3.88 10.56 13.74
N THR A 355 -3.56 11.84 13.86
CA THR A 355 -4.09 12.88 12.98
C THR A 355 -3.56 12.73 11.54
N THR A 356 -2.33 12.27 11.32
CA THR A 356 -1.80 12.04 9.96
C THR A 356 -2.50 10.88 9.24
N ALA A 357 -3.10 9.92 9.96
CA ALA A 357 -4.01 8.92 9.38
C ALA A 357 -5.46 9.42 9.24
N LEU A 358 -5.95 10.22 10.20
CA LEU A 358 -7.33 10.72 10.20
C LEU A 358 -7.69 11.49 8.91
N TYR A 359 -6.75 12.27 8.36
CA TYR A 359 -6.94 12.97 7.09
C TYR A 359 -7.10 12.01 5.90
N PRO A 360 -6.07 11.24 5.47
CA PRO A 360 -6.15 10.39 4.29
C PRO A 360 -7.21 9.28 4.44
N VAL A 361 -7.36 8.62 5.60
CA VAL A 361 -8.39 7.58 5.77
C VAL A 361 -9.80 8.14 5.54
N THR A 362 -10.08 9.33 6.09
CA THR A 362 -11.40 9.96 5.91
C THR A 362 -11.58 10.49 4.48
N ALA A 363 -10.53 11.04 3.86
CA ALA A 363 -10.58 11.51 2.48
C ALA A 363 -10.83 10.36 1.49
N PHE A 364 -10.10 9.26 1.62
CA PHE A 364 -10.11 8.11 0.72
C PHE A 364 -11.49 7.45 0.64
N PHE A 365 -12.06 7.06 1.79
CA PHE A 365 -13.38 6.42 1.79
C PHE A 365 -14.49 7.37 1.35
N ARG A 366 -14.38 8.68 1.64
CA ARG A 366 -15.35 9.67 1.14
C ARG A 366 -15.24 9.90 -0.38
N ALA A 367 -14.05 9.79 -0.97
CA ALA A 367 -13.83 9.94 -2.40
C ALA A 367 -14.22 8.69 -3.23
N HIS A 368 -14.29 7.51 -2.62
CA HIS A 368 -14.37 6.23 -3.37
C HIS A 368 -15.42 5.23 -2.86
N LEU A 369 -16.24 5.59 -1.87
CA LEU A 369 -17.23 4.68 -1.29
C LEU A 369 -18.56 5.38 -0.98
N GLY A 370 -19.65 4.92 -1.60
CA GLY A 370 -20.98 5.53 -1.48
C GLY A 370 -21.78 5.41 -2.77
N ALA A 371 -23.09 5.69 -2.69
CA ALA A 371 -23.89 5.96 -3.89
C ALA A 371 -23.41 7.28 -4.53
N ASP A 372 -23.21 8.30 -3.69
CA ASP A 372 -22.76 9.65 -4.04
C ASP A 372 -21.36 9.91 -3.42
N PRO A 373 -20.27 9.36 -3.99
CA PRO A 373 -18.92 9.61 -3.49
C PRO A 373 -18.51 11.07 -3.71
N VAL A 374 -17.83 11.66 -2.74
CA VAL A 374 -17.43 13.08 -2.77
C VAL A 374 -16.01 13.20 -3.33
N ALA A 375 -15.91 13.10 -4.66
CA ALA A 375 -14.67 12.94 -5.42
C ALA A 375 -13.56 13.95 -5.07
N VAL A 376 -13.92 15.20 -4.73
CA VAL A 376 -12.96 16.28 -4.40
C VAL A 376 -12.03 15.96 -3.21
N PHE A 377 -12.35 14.99 -2.35
CA PHE A 377 -11.40 14.53 -1.31
C PHE A 377 -10.21 13.76 -1.87
N GLY A 378 -10.29 13.24 -3.11
CA GLY A 378 -9.19 12.59 -3.82
C GLY A 378 -7.96 13.50 -4.01
N ALA A 379 -8.17 14.82 -4.05
CA ALA A 379 -7.12 15.85 -4.03
C ALA A 379 -6.13 15.71 -2.86
N THR A 380 -6.50 15.02 -1.78
CA THR A 380 -5.57 14.70 -0.67
C THR A 380 -4.36 13.89 -1.17
N PHE A 381 -4.57 12.98 -2.11
CA PHE A 381 -3.54 12.05 -2.62
C PHE A 381 -2.78 12.61 -3.81
N ASP A 382 -3.41 13.50 -4.58
CA ASP A 382 -2.83 14.11 -5.76
C ASP A 382 -1.76 15.16 -5.39
N PRO A 383 -0.48 14.99 -5.78
CA PRO A 383 0.57 15.98 -5.55
C PRO A 383 0.30 17.35 -6.20
N ALA A 384 -0.58 17.44 -7.22
CA ALA A 384 -0.98 18.70 -7.84
C ALA A 384 -1.86 19.62 -6.95
N PHE A 385 -2.29 19.12 -5.78
CA PHE A 385 -3.02 19.91 -4.77
C PHE A 385 -2.20 20.06 -3.49
N ARG A 386 -2.28 21.21 -2.83
CA ARG A 386 -1.65 21.42 -1.52
C ARG A 386 -2.45 20.71 -0.43
N LEU A 387 -1.75 20.03 0.49
CA LEU A 387 -2.37 19.45 1.68
C LEU A 387 -2.92 20.55 2.63
N PRO A 388 -3.95 20.25 3.45
CA PRO A 388 -4.49 21.17 4.44
C PRO A 388 -3.41 21.74 5.38
N GLY A 389 -3.47 23.04 5.66
CA GLY A 389 -2.49 23.73 6.50
C GLY A 389 -2.37 23.21 7.94
N LYS A 390 -3.40 22.52 8.47
CA LYS A 390 -3.33 21.79 9.74
C LYS A 390 -2.40 20.57 9.64
N LEU A 391 -2.55 19.77 8.58
CA LEU A 391 -1.81 18.53 8.34
C LEU A 391 -0.31 18.81 8.09
N ASN A 392 -0.01 19.84 7.30
CA ASN A 392 1.36 20.32 7.02
C ASN A 392 2.10 20.93 8.21
N ARG A 393 1.42 21.18 9.35
CA ARG A 393 2.08 21.62 10.60
C ARG A 393 2.49 20.46 11.51
N ILE A 394 2.05 19.24 11.22
CA ILE A 394 2.39 18.04 12.01
C ILE A 394 3.73 17.48 11.55
N THR A 395 3.88 17.28 10.25
CA THR A 395 5.09 16.69 9.64
C THR A 395 5.13 16.96 8.13
N ARG A 396 6.12 16.39 7.45
CA ARG A 396 6.29 16.38 6.00
C ARG A 396 5.67 15.11 5.40
N TYR A 397 5.26 15.19 4.14
CA TYR A 397 4.62 14.11 3.43
C TYR A 397 5.21 13.95 2.03
N ARG A 398 5.38 12.71 1.58
CA ARG A 398 5.68 12.38 0.18
C ARG A 398 4.45 11.70 -0.42
N ARG A 399 4.05 12.11 -1.61
CA ARG A 399 2.87 11.56 -2.29
C ARG A 399 3.25 10.99 -3.63
N THR A 400 2.89 9.73 -3.82
CA THR A 400 3.08 9.02 -5.08
C THR A 400 1.68 8.69 -5.58
N TYR A 401 1.37 9.01 -6.84
CA TYR A 401 -0.01 9.07 -7.32
C TYR A 401 -0.13 8.67 -8.79
N ALA A 402 -1.25 8.04 -9.12
CA ALA A 402 -1.72 7.78 -10.47
C ALA A 402 -3.27 7.74 -10.47
N ASP A 403 -3.94 8.59 -11.25
CA ASP A 403 -5.41 8.54 -11.45
C ASP A 403 -5.85 7.16 -11.94
N ASN A 404 -5.03 6.54 -12.78
CA ASN A 404 -5.26 5.22 -13.34
C ASN A 404 -3.96 4.55 -13.78
N VAL A 405 -4.00 3.23 -13.92
CA VAL A 405 -2.90 2.39 -14.43
C VAL A 405 -3.29 1.63 -15.71
N ALA A 406 -4.34 2.11 -16.40
CA ALA A 406 -4.93 1.48 -17.58
C ALA A 406 -4.14 1.84 -18.86
N ARG A 407 -3.99 0.87 -19.78
CA ARG A 407 -3.21 1.06 -21.04
C ARG A 407 -3.67 2.23 -21.90
N LYS A 408 -4.95 2.59 -21.86
CA LYS A 408 -5.54 3.69 -22.65
C LYS A 408 -5.43 5.06 -21.98
N GLY A 409 -4.99 5.13 -20.72
CA GLY A 409 -4.91 6.36 -19.94
C GLY A 409 -3.55 7.04 -19.91
N SER A 410 -2.53 6.51 -20.60
CA SER A 410 -1.22 7.17 -20.68
C SER A 410 -0.42 6.82 -21.95
N ILE A 411 0.44 7.75 -22.38
CA ILE A 411 1.58 7.46 -23.27
C ILE A 411 2.80 7.36 -22.37
N VAL A 412 3.24 6.13 -22.08
CA VAL A 412 4.47 5.91 -21.31
C VAL A 412 5.68 6.08 -22.23
N LEU A 413 6.60 6.96 -21.83
CA LEU A 413 7.83 7.29 -22.55
C LEU A 413 9.00 6.45 -22.04
N ASP A 414 9.11 6.27 -20.73
CA ASP A 414 10.12 5.40 -20.12
C ASP A 414 9.66 4.79 -18.79
N ASN A 415 9.71 3.45 -18.72
CA ASN A 415 9.57 2.66 -17.50
C ASN A 415 10.92 2.03 -17.08
N PHE A 416 12.00 2.31 -17.80
CA PHE A 416 13.37 1.80 -17.61
C PHE A 416 13.52 0.26 -17.69
N ILE A 417 12.48 -0.47 -18.11
CA ILE A 417 12.46 -1.94 -18.28
C ILE A 417 13.04 -2.44 -19.61
N ARG A 418 13.37 -1.54 -20.55
CA ARG A 418 14.04 -1.86 -21.81
C ARG A 418 15.51 -1.48 -21.71
N THR A 419 16.37 -2.13 -22.49
CA THR A 419 17.81 -1.87 -22.61
C THR A 419 18.16 -0.38 -22.56
N SER A 420 19.15 0.00 -21.73
CA SER A 420 19.49 1.40 -21.44
C SER A 420 19.53 2.31 -22.68
N GLY A 421 18.72 3.36 -22.63
CA GLY A 421 18.52 4.30 -23.74
C GLY A 421 17.36 3.95 -24.69
N ALA A 422 16.68 2.81 -24.55
CA ALA A 422 15.46 2.51 -25.31
C ALA A 422 14.20 2.90 -24.53
N GLY A 423 13.38 3.81 -25.09
CA GLY A 423 12.11 4.20 -24.51
C GLY A 423 11.01 3.15 -24.69
N GLU A 424 9.98 3.22 -23.86
CA GLU A 424 8.83 2.32 -23.87
C GLU A 424 8.07 2.34 -25.21
N THR A 425 8.05 3.50 -25.86
CA THR A 425 7.52 3.74 -27.22
C THR A 425 8.26 2.99 -28.33
N GLY A 426 9.40 2.36 -28.03
CA GLY A 426 10.32 1.80 -29.01
C GLY A 426 11.24 2.83 -29.66
N ILE A 427 11.13 4.11 -29.28
CA ILE A 427 12.01 5.18 -29.73
C ILE A 427 13.19 5.32 -28.75
N GLY A 428 14.40 5.49 -29.28
CA GLY A 428 15.58 5.75 -28.46
C GLY A 428 15.47 7.07 -27.69
N ASN A 429 15.73 7.04 -26.38
CA ASN A 429 15.87 8.19 -25.50
C ASN A 429 17.26 8.82 -25.67
N ALA A 430 17.38 10.12 -25.41
CA ALA A 430 18.62 10.88 -25.63
C ALA A 430 19.22 11.38 -24.31
N VAL A 431 20.52 11.26 -24.17
CA VAL A 431 21.28 11.70 -22.99
C VAL A 431 22.46 12.55 -23.44
N GLY A 432 22.76 13.63 -22.72
CA GLY A 432 23.93 14.46 -22.98
C GLY A 432 24.50 15.03 -21.68
N GLY A 433 25.82 15.18 -21.60
CA GLY A 433 26.49 15.90 -20.51
C GLY A 433 26.41 15.30 -19.09
N LEU A 434 25.68 14.20 -18.86
CA LEU A 434 25.61 13.55 -17.53
C LEU A 434 26.99 13.06 -17.06
N LYS A 435 27.12 12.89 -15.74
CA LYS A 435 28.27 12.24 -15.07
C LYS A 435 28.15 10.72 -15.16
N TYR A 436 26.93 10.21 -15.00
CA TYR A 436 26.55 8.82 -15.28
C TYR A 436 25.05 8.71 -15.57
N PHE A 437 24.68 7.66 -16.30
CA PHE A 437 23.30 7.21 -16.48
C PHE A 437 23.29 5.68 -16.44
N ALA A 438 22.43 5.11 -15.61
CA ALA A 438 22.21 3.67 -15.51
C ALA A 438 20.71 3.36 -15.33
N GLN A 439 20.36 2.09 -15.45
CA GLN A 439 19.08 1.54 -15.02
C GLN A 439 19.35 0.57 -13.88
N SER A 440 18.48 0.56 -12.87
CA SER A 440 18.62 -0.29 -11.70
C SER A 440 17.26 -0.57 -11.05
N PRO A 441 17.07 -1.73 -10.38
CA PRO A 441 16.11 -1.81 -9.28
C PRO A 441 16.58 -0.89 -8.13
N LEU A 442 15.70 -0.58 -7.18
CA LEU A 442 16.01 0.26 -6.03
C LEU A 442 15.80 -0.49 -4.71
N PRO A 443 16.53 -0.14 -3.63
CA PRO A 443 16.32 -0.72 -2.31
C PRO A 443 14.85 -0.65 -1.88
N GLU A 444 14.35 -1.80 -1.42
CA GLU A 444 12.97 -2.08 -1.00
C GLU A 444 11.83 -1.79 -1.98
N HIS A 445 12.13 -1.37 -3.21
CA HIS A 445 11.14 -1.34 -4.28
C HIS A 445 10.86 -2.76 -4.81
N GLU A 446 9.81 -2.90 -5.63
CA GLU A 446 9.53 -4.15 -6.33
C GLU A 446 10.75 -4.58 -7.17
N PRO A 447 11.34 -5.77 -6.96
CA PRO A 447 12.57 -6.18 -7.66
C PRO A 447 12.45 -6.24 -9.18
N THR A 448 11.23 -6.43 -9.70
CA THR A 448 10.96 -6.40 -11.15
C THR A 448 10.77 -4.99 -11.73
N ALA A 449 10.64 -3.96 -10.89
CA ALA A 449 10.61 -2.57 -11.32
C ALA A 449 12.02 -2.05 -11.61
N GLN A 450 12.12 -1.09 -12.53
CA GLN A 450 13.39 -0.47 -12.94
C GLN A 450 13.26 1.06 -12.94
N PHE A 451 14.37 1.72 -12.63
CA PHE A 451 14.45 3.16 -12.47
C PHE A 451 15.72 3.69 -13.12
N GLY A 452 15.64 4.87 -13.74
CA GLY A 452 16.80 5.59 -14.24
C GLY A 452 17.59 6.17 -13.07
N VAL A 453 18.88 5.85 -12.99
CA VAL A 453 19.83 6.43 -12.03
C VAL A 453 20.65 7.48 -12.79
N LEU A 454 20.36 8.76 -12.54
CA LEU A 454 20.96 9.89 -13.27
C LEU A 454 21.84 10.71 -12.31
N GLY A 455 23.10 10.95 -12.67
CA GLY A 455 24.01 11.81 -11.91
C GLY A 455 24.64 12.89 -12.78
N TRP A 456 24.78 14.10 -12.24
CA TRP A 456 25.36 15.24 -12.96
C TRP A 456 26.30 16.08 -12.08
N ASP A 457 27.14 16.85 -12.76
CA ASP A 457 28.14 17.75 -12.18
C ASP A 457 28.48 18.78 -13.26
N THR A 458 28.08 20.04 -13.02
CA THR A 458 28.30 21.19 -13.90
C THR A 458 29.51 22.01 -13.45
N THR A 459 30.19 21.62 -12.37
CA THR A 459 31.41 22.29 -11.87
C THR A 459 32.63 21.87 -12.67
N VAL A 460 32.64 20.62 -13.16
CA VAL A 460 33.64 20.11 -14.11
C VAL A 460 33.45 20.78 -15.47
N ILE A 461 34.39 21.64 -15.84
CA ILE A 461 34.38 22.38 -17.11
C ILE A 461 34.48 21.39 -18.29
N ARG A 462 33.34 21.11 -18.94
CA ARG A 462 33.30 20.39 -20.23
C ARG A 462 33.53 21.41 -21.34
N SER A 463 34.57 21.20 -22.15
CA SER A 463 35.24 22.22 -22.97
C SER A 463 34.45 22.82 -24.15
N LYS A 464 33.19 22.42 -24.34
CA LYS A 464 32.09 23.07 -25.09
C LYS A 464 30.87 22.14 -24.98
N GLY A 465 29.77 22.59 -24.37
CA GLY A 465 28.55 21.77 -24.29
C GLY A 465 27.41 22.43 -23.52
N ALA A 466 26.18 22.10 -23.91
CA ALA A 466 24.98 22.52 -23.18
C ALA A 466 24.85 21.79 -21.83
N SER A 467 24.04 22.34 -20.92
CA SER A 467 23.76 21.74 -19.61
C SER A 467 23.37 20.26 -19.72
N PRO A 468 23.76 19.40 -18.75
CA PRO A 468 23.44 17.98 -18.79
C PRO A 468 21.95 17.73 -18.93
N PHE A 469 21.54 16.69 -19.66
CA PHE A 469 20.13 16.36 -19.86
C PHE A 469 19.87 14.87 -20.09
N TYR A 470 18.63 14.48 -19.78
CA TYR A 470 17.99 13.24 -20.24
C TYR A 470 16.69 13.62 -20.97
N GLN A 471 16.36 12.92 -22.05
CA GLN A 471 15.17 13.15 -22.85
C GLN A 471 14.46 11.85 -23.21
N ALA A 472 13.24 11.68 -22.71
CA ALA A 472 12.35 10.57 -23.05
C ALA A 472 11.55 10.90 -24.32
N ASN A 473 11.54 10.01 -25.31
CA ASN A 473 10.98 10.28 -26.64
C ASN A 473 9.65 9.53 -26.90
N ALA A 474 8.66 10.28 -27.34
CA ALA A 474 7.39 9.79 -27.88
C ALA A 474 7.47 9.49 -29.39
N ALA A 475 8.33 10.21 -30.12
CA ALA A 475 8.49 10.10 -31.56
C ALA A 475 9.93 10.30 -32.04
N VAL A 476 10.20 9.86 -33.27
CA VAL A 476 11.45 10.12 -34.01
C VAL A 476 11.62 11.62 -34.33
N PRO A 477 12.84 12.11 -34.63
CA PRO A 477 13.05 13.47 -35.13
C PRO A 477 12.15 13.81 -36.33
N GLY A 478 11.66 15.05 -36.40
CA GLY A 478 10.74 15.50 -37.46
C GLY A 478 9.33 14.89 -37.38
N LYS A 479 8.98 14.22 -36.27
CA LYS A 479 7.64 13.70 -35.96
C LYS A 479 7.27 14.01 -34.50
N GLY A 480 5.98 13.95 -34.19
CA GLY A 480 5.48 14.13 -32.84
C GLY A 480 4.12 13.48 -32.63
N VAL A 481 3.77 13.22 -31.37
CA VAL A 481 2.44 12.77 -30.94
C VAL A 481 1.62 13.98 -30.49
N SER A 482 0.33 14.04 -30.83
CA SER A 482 -0.55 15.09 -30.31
C SER A 482 -0.96 14.79 -28.87
N LEU A 483 -0.85 15.80 -27.99
CA LEU A 483 -1.30 15.72 -26.60
C LEU A 483 -2.77 16.19 -26.41
N ALA A 484 -3.57 16.29 -27.48
CA ALA A 484 -4.89 16.93 -27.43
C ALA A 484 -5.90 16.35 -26.42
N GLY A 485 -5.74 15.06 -26.07
CA GLY A 485 -6.54 14.37 -25.05
C GLY A 485 -5.67 13.83 -23.91
N PHE A 486 -4.74 14.63 -23.41
CA PHE A 486 -3.95 14.39 -22.19
C PHE A 486 -3.86 15.71 -21.41
N GLU A 487 -3.77 15.64 -20.09
CA GLU A 487 -3.81 16.81 -19.20
C GLU A 487 -2.46 17.08 -18.53
N THR A 488 -1.70 16.02 -18.21
CA THR A 488 -0.46 16.12 -17.41
C THR A 488 0.72 15.39 -18.04
N LEU A 489 1.91 15.93 -17.78
CA LEU A 489 3.16 15.16 -17.73
C LEU A 489 3.34 14.61 -16.31
N GLU A 490 3.66 13.33 -16.20
CA GLU A 490 3.96 12.66 -14.93
C GLU A 490 5.30 11.94 -14.97
N PHE A 491 5.99 11.92 -13.83
CA PHE A 491 7.13 11.04 -13.56
C PHE A 491 7.30 10.89 -12.05
N ARG A 492 7.97 9.81 -11.61
CA ARG A 492 8.39 9.63 -10.21
C ARG A 492 9.85 10.06 -10.04
N VAL A 493 10.17 10.70 -8.91
CA VAL A 493 11.51 11.22 -8.61
C VAL A 493 11.88 11.03 -7.15
N GLY A 494 13.15 10.75 -6.88
CA GLY A 494 13.75 10.69 -5.55
C GLY A 494 15.23 11.03 -5.62
N LEU A 495 15.86 11.37 -4.50
CA LEU A 495 17.32 11.54 -4.46
C LEU A 495 18.01 10.18 -4.56
N ALA A 496 19.05 10.10 -5.39
CA ALA A 496 19.91 8.92 -5.42
C ALA A 496 20.83 8.87 -4.19
N CYS A 497 21.15 7.65 -3.78
CA CYS A 497 21.90 7.33 -2.56
C CYS A 497 23.01 6.30 -2.86
N ASN A 498 23.84 6.02 -1.86
CA ASN A 498 24.67 4.83 -1.84
C ASN A 498 23.77 3.65 -1.43
N GLY A 499 23.30 2.87 -2.40
CA GLY A 499 22.67 1.58 -2.09
C GLY A 499 23.72 0.62 -1.52
N TYR A 500 23.40 -0.08 -0.44
CA TYR A 500 24.23 -1.13 0.15
C TYR A 500 23.42 -2.40 0.36
N ASP A 501 24.06 -3.55 0.19
CA ASP A 501 23.54 -4.88 0.47
C ASP A 501 24.64 -5.68 1.19
N THR A 502 24.35 -6.13 2.41
CA THR A 502 25.25 -6.98 3.20
C THR A 502 24.73 -8.43 3.33
N GLY A 503 23.69 -8.79 2.58
CA GLY A 503 22.94 -10.04 2.74
C GLY A 503 22.17 -10.15 4.08
N THR A 504 22.27 -9.14 4.95
CA THR A 504 21.66 -9.12 6.29
C THR A 504 21.03 -7.79 6.67
N LEU A 505 21.52 -6.69 6.08
CA LEU A 505 20.94 -5.36 6.03
C LEU A 505 20.94 -4.88 4.57
N TYR A 506 19.85 -4.25 4.16
CA TYR A 506 19.68 -3.60 2.86
C TYR A 506 19.24 -2.15 3.10
N GLY A 507 19.61 -1.23 2.22
CA GLY A 507 19.29 0.19 2.42
C GLY A 507 19.99 1.15 1.48
N CYS A 508 19.83 2.44 1.79
CA CYS A 508 20.07 3.56 0.91
C CYS A 508 20.69 4.73 1.70
N GLU A 509 22.02 4.68 1.87
CA GLU A 509 22.81 5.67 2.59
C GLU A 509 22.86 7.01 1.85
N VAL A 510 22.52 8.10 2.54
CA VAL A 510 22.55 9.43 1.93
C VAL A 510 23.99 9.83 1.63
N ASN A 511 24.26 10.28 0.41
CA ASN A 511 25.60 10.70 0.00
C ASN A 511 25.63 12.22 -0.24
N PRO A 512 26.17 13.03 0.70
CA PRO A 512 26.31 14.47 0.55
C PRO A 512 27.18 14.89 -0.65
N LYS A 513 28.04 14.03 -1.19
CA LYS A 513 28.82 14.32 -2.42
C LYS A 513 27.97 14.16 -3.69
N LEU A 514 26.85 13.44 -3.63
CA LEU A 514 25.87 13.36 -4.70
C LEU A 514 24.82 14.47 -4.59
N ASN A 515 24.28 14.71 -3.38
CA ASN A 515 23.18 15.65 -3.16
C ASN A 515 23.46 16.61 -1.97
N PRO A 516 24.41 17.54 -2.09
CA PRO A 516 24.93 18.33 -0.96
C PRO A 516 23.92 19.26 -0.27
N SER A 517 22.78 19.56 -0.89
CA SER A 517 21.74 20.42 -0.28
C SER A 517 20.61 19.64 0.42
N GLY A 518 20.68 18.29 0.46
CA GLY A 518 19.59 17.43 0.95
C GLY A 518 18.33 17.47 0.06
N THR A 519 18.42 18.10 -1.11
CA THR A 519 17.36 18.24 -2.12
C THR A 519 18.01 18.51 -3.48
N THR A 520 17.22 18.58 -4.56
CA THR A 520 17.70 19.01 -5.89
C THR A 520 16.63 19.77 -6.68
N ASN A 521 17.02 20.38 -7.80
CA ASN A 521 16.15 21.11 -8.73
C ASN A 521 16.73 21.07 -10.15
N PHE A 522 15.86 21.01 -11.16
CA PHE A 522 16.21 21.01 -12.58
C PHE A 522 15.06 21.57 -13.44
N SER A 523 15.34 21.98 -14.67
CA SER A 523 14.33 22.38 -15.65
C SER A 523 13.71 21.17 -16.37
N ILE A 524 12.38 21.19 -16.55
CA ILE A 524 11.63 20.26 -17.38
C ILE A 524 11.04 21.04 -18.56
N ALA A 525 11.12 20.50 -19.78
CA ALA A 525 10.49 21.08 -20.96
C ALA A 525 9.95 19.99 -21.91
N LEU A 526 8.91 20.33 -22.67
CA LEU A 526 8.44 19.53 -23.80
C LEU A 526 9.29 19.83 -25.03
N VAL A 527 9.50 18.83 -25.88
CA VAL A 527 10.36 18.93 -27.08
C VAL A 527 9.49 18.85 -28.34
N SER A 528 9.63 19.79 -29.27
CA SER A 528 8.92 19.79 -30.55
C SER A 528 9.46 18.72 -31.51
N PRO A 529 8.75 18.41 -32.62
CA PRO A 529 9.24 17.51 -33.69
C PRO A 529 10.66 17.88 -34.17
N ASP A 530 10.91 19.18 -34.31
CA ASP A 530 12.14 19.77 -34.85
C ASP A 530 13.23 19.95 -33.79
N GLY A 531 12.93 19.65 -32.51
CA GLY A 531 13.90 19.64 -31.41
C GLY A 531 13.98 20.92 -30.59
N PHE A 532 13.16 21.93 -30.87
CA PHE A 532 13.00 23.10 -30.00
C PHE A 532 12.37 22.68 -28.66
N VAL A 533 12.69 23.40 -27.59
CA VAL A 533 12.12 23.17 -26.25
C VAL A 533 11.04 24.21 -25.91
N SER A 534 10.04 23.81 -25.14
CA SER A 534 9.01 24.68 -24.59
C SER A 534 9.54 25.65 -23.54
N GLN A 535 8.65 26.44 -22.92
CA GLN A 535 8.95 27.09 -21.65
C GLN A 535 9.45 26.05 -20.63
N ALA A 536 10.49 26.39 -19.87
CA ALA A 536 11.13 25.52 -18.89
C ALA A 536 10.45 25.63 -17.52
N VAL A 537 9.83 24.54 -17.07
CA VAL A 537 9.20 24.41 -15.75
C VAL A 537 10.22 23.91 -14.73
N PRO A 538 10.48 24.60 -13.61
CA PRO A 538 11.36 24.08 -12.55
C PRO A 538 10.69 22.96 -11.74
N LEU A 539 11.45 21.91 -11.41
CA LEU A 539 11.00 20.84 -10.51
C LEU A 539 10.43 21.39 -9.19
N ALA A 540 11.13 22.36 -8.60
CA ALA A 540 10.79 22.98 -7.31
C ALA A 540 9.42 23.71 -7.25
N ARG A 541 8.69 23.81 -8.38
CA ARG A 541 7.31 24.29 -8.42
C ARG A 541 6.29 23.19 -8.08
N TYR A 542 6.65 21.92 -8.21
CA TYR A 542 5.75 20.77 -8.07
C TYR A 542 6.24 19.71 -7.06
N ALA A 543 7.55 19.56 -6.89
CA ALA A 543 8.17 18.51 -6.09
C ALA A 543 9.44 19.02 -5.40
N ARG A 544 9.84 18.37 -4.30
CA ARG A 544 11.09 18.68 -3.59
C ARG A 544 11.67 17.35 -3.07
N PRO A 545 12.46 16.63 -3.88
CA PRO A 545 12.97 15.32 -3.50
C PRO A 545 13.82 15.42 -2.24
N LEU A 546 13.40 14.73 -1.18
CA LEU A 546 14.09 14.69 0.10
C LEU A 546 15.00 13.46 0.21
N ALA A 547 15.92 13.49 1.18
CA ALA A 547 16.82 12.38 1.49
C ALA A 547 16.06 11.06 1.79
N PRO A 548 16.70 9.90 1.59
CA PRO A 548 16.26 8.64 2.19
C PRO A 548 15.94 8.77 3.69
N VAL A 549 14.96 8.00 4.16
CA VAL A 549 14.42 8.05 5.53
C VAL A 549 14.10 6.64 6.00
N GLY A 550 14.23 6.40 7.31
CA GLY A 550 13.93 5.10 7.92
C GLY A 550 13.86 5.17 9.45
N VAL A 551 13.90 4.00 10.08
CA VAL A 551 13.89 3.85 11.55
C VAL A 551 15.30 3.92 12.15
N SER A 552 15.40 4.38 13.39
CA SER A 552 16.58 4.18 14.24
C SER A 552 16.30 3.11 15.28
N TYR A 553 17.11 2.05 15.30
CA TYR A 553 17.13 1.06 16.37
C TYR A 553 18.14 1.41 17.49
N GLY A 554 18.95 2.46 17.29
CA GLY A 554 19.80 3.05 18.33
C GLY A 554 19.23 4.36 18.90
N PRO A 555 19.87 4.92 19.95
CA PRO A 555 19.48 6.21 20.52
C PRO A 555 19.56 7.35 19.50
N ILE A 556 18.75 8.39 19.70
CA ILE A 556 18.48 9.47 18.76
C ILE A 556 19.78 10.19 18.32
N ILE A 557 20.23 9.98 17.09
CA ILE A 557 21.24 10.84 16.44
C ILE A 557 20.54 12.07 15.86
N ILE A 558 20.48 13.13 16.66
CA ILE A 558 20.29 14.51 16.21
C ILE A 558 21.36 15.37 16.91
N ASP A 559 22.51 15.51 16.25
CA ASP A 559 23.64 16.41 16.55
C ASP A 559 23.90 16.79 18.03
N ARG A 560 24.64 15.96 18.80
CA ARG A 560 25.29 16.43 20.05
C ARG A 560 26.68 15.83 20.34
N PRO A 561 27.56 16.58 21.04
CA PRO A 561 28.81 16.06 21.62
C PRO A 561 28.55 15.18 22.84
N GLU A 562 29.62 14.60 23.40
CA GLU A 562 29.63 13.45 24.32
C GLU A 562 28.57 13.45 25.45
N PRO A 563 27.99 12.27 25.78
CA PRO A 563 27.00 12.12 26.83
C PRO A 563 27.62 12.26 28.23
N ARG A 564 26.87 12.86 29.16
CA ARG A 564 27.21 12.82 30.59
C ARG A 564 26.81 11.48 31.21
N PRO A 565 27.63 10.85 32.06
CA PRO A 565 27.24 9.63 32.77
C PRO A 565 26.12 9.91 33.80
N GLY A 566 25.16 8.99 33.96
CA GLY A 566 24.23 9.03 35.10
C GLY A 566 22.88 8.31 34.95
N GLY A 567 22.39 8.10 33.73
CA GLY A 567 21.12 7.37 33.51
C GLY A 567 21.32 5.86 33.48
N GLN A 568 20.61 5.11 34.32
CA GLN A 568 20.50 3.65 34.16
C GLN A 568 19.54 3.30 33.02
N ILE A 569 19.88 2.25 32.27
CA ILE A 569 19.10 1.74 31.14
C ILE A 569 18.56 0.36 31.52
N LEU A 570 17.32 0.06 31.11
CA LEU A 570 16.65 -1.20 31.43
C LEU A 570 17.23 -2.36 30.61
N PRO A 571 17.37 -3.58 31.17
CA PRO A 571 17.81 -4.76 30.43
C PRO A 571 16.91 -5.01 29.20
N GLY A 572 17.52 -5.26 28.04
CA GLY A 572 16.80 -5.39 26.77
C GLY A 572 16.54 -4.07 26.02
N ASN A 573 16.63 -2.92 26.70
CA ASN A 573 16.70 -1.58 26.07
C ASN A 573 18.15 -1.06 26.00
N GLU A 574 19.14 -1.94 26.17
CA GLU A 574 20.56 -1.64 26.04
C GLU A 574 20.85 -1.02 24.66
N PRO A 575 21.56 0.13 24.59
CA PRO A 575 21.83 0.76 23.31
C PRO A 575 22.75 -0.15 22.49
N PRO A 576 22.44 -0.42 21.21
CA PRO A 576 23.38 -1.11 20.35
C PRO A 576 24.65 -0.25 20.25
N VAL A 577 25.80 -0.90 20.42
CA VAL A 577 27.13 -0.25 20.46
C VAL A 577 27.47 0.48 19.16
N GLU A 578 26.77 0.13 18.08
CA GLU A 578 26.80 0.80 16.78
C GLU A 578 25.37 1.20 16.38
N THR A 579 25.19 2.39 15.81
CA THR A 579 23.86 2.90 15.44
C THR A 579 23.45 2.46 14.04
N PHE A 580 22.63 1.40 13.98
CA PHE A 580 22.02 0.92 12.75
C PHE A 580 20.69 1.62 12.46
N GLY A 581 20.55 2.17 11.25
CA GLY A 581 19.29 2.73 10.76
C GLY A 581 19.30 2.86 9.25
N SER A 582 18.67 1.91 8.55
CA SER A 582 18.57 1.93 7.09
C SER A 582 17.77 3.13 6.61
N GLY A 583 18.33 3.92 5.70
CA GLY A 583 17.55 4.86 4.90
C GLY A 583 16.85 4.10 3.76
N HIS A 584 15.61 4.47 3.43
CA HIS A 584 14.84 3.89 2.33
C HIS A 584 14.53 4.97 1.27
N PRO A 585 14.70 4.69 -0.03
CA PRO A 585 14.41 5.65 -1.09
C PRO A 585 12.89 5.71 -1.30
N VAL A 586 12.28 6.87 -1.06
CA VAL A 586 10.84 7.08 -1.32
C VAL A 586 10.69 8.10 -2.44
N LEU A 587 10.20 7.63 -3.59
CA LEU A 587 9.99 8.44 -4.79
C LEU A 587 8.59 9.09 -4.81
N GLU A 588 8.53 10.42 -4.89
CA GLU A 588 7.29 11.18 -5.06
C GLU A 588 6.87 11.29 -6.53
N SER A 589 5.56 11.45 -6.80
CA SER A 589 5.06 11.73 -8.14
C SER A 589 5.11 13.24 -8.43
N VAL A 590 5.80 13.63 -9.50
CA VAL A 590 5.67 14.95 -10.10
C VAL A 590 4.54 14.91 -11.11
N ARG A 591 3.61 15.87 -11.05
CA ARG A 591 2.50 16.00 -12.01
C ARG A 591 2.43 17.45 -12.48
N ILE A 592 2.74 17.69 -13.74
CA ILE A 592 2.83 19.03 -14.34
C ILE A 592 1.70 19.15 -15.37
N PRO A 593 0.73 20.06 -15.20
CA PRO A 593 -0.28 20.33 -16.22
C PRO A 593 0.37 20.80 -17.53
N LEU A 594 -0.12 20.32 -18.68
CA LEU A 594 0.51 20.59 -19.97
C LEU A 594 0.43 22.07 -20.40
N THR A 595 -0.49 22.84 -19.80
CA THR A 595 -0.60 24.30 -19.91
C THR A 595 0.67 25.03 -19.50
N ASP A 596 1.40 24.50 -18.52
CA ASP A 596 2.49 25.20 -17.84
C ASP A 596 3.80 25.22 -18.63
N PHE A 597 3.84 24.51 -19.76
CA PHE A 597 4.88 24.58 -20.76
C PHE A 597 4.64 25.68 -21.82
N GLY A 598 3.53 26.44 -21.71
CA GLY A 598 3.21 27.56 -22.60
C GLY A 598 2.81 27.14 -24.02
N LEU A 599 2.40 25.87 -24.22
CA LEU A 599 1.99 25.34 -25.53
C LEU A 599 0.47 25.37 -25.71
N ALA A 600 0.02 25.50 -26.95
CA ALA A 600 -1.40 25.39 -27.29
C ALA A 600 -1.91 23.94 -27.10
N LYS A 601 -3.17 23.78 -26.72
CA LYS A 601 -3.77 22.44 -26.55
C LYS A 601 -3.72 21.68 -27.88
N GLY A 602 -3.15 20.47 -27.84
CA GLY A 602 -3.02 19.61 -29.01
C GLY A 602 -1.73 19.76 -29.82
N THR A 603 -0.83 20.69 -29.47
CA THR A 603 0.52 20.77 -30.05
C THR A 603 1.20 19.39 -30.07
N ALA A 604 1.81 19.04 -31.20
CA ALA A 604 2.53 17.79 -31.34
C ALA A 604 3.89 17.87 -30.64
N VAL A 605 4.23 16.86 -29.84
CA VAL A 605 5.52 16.77 -29.13
C VAL A 605 6.31 15.55 -29.58
N ARG A 606 7.62 15.71 -29.70
CA ARG A 606 8.56 14.61 -29.87
C ARG A 606 8.85 13.89 -28.56
N GLY A 607 8.82 14.58 -27.42
CA GLY A 607 9.20 14.01 -26.13
C GLY A 607 9.30 15.05 -25.01
N VAL A 608 9.98 14.66 -23.93
CA VAL A 608 10.16 15.42 -22.70
C VAL A 608 11.65 15.47 -22.37
N ARG A 609 12.20 16.65 -22.07
CA ARG A 609 13.60 16.83 -21.63
C ARG A 609 13.65 17.31 -20.18
N LEU A 610 14.48 16.64 -19.40
CA LEU A 610 14.95 17.06 -18.08
C LEU A 610 16.37 17.60 -18.25
N THR A 611 16.59 18.88 -17.95
CA THR A 611 17.87 19.57 -18.08
C THR A 611 18.37 19.98 -16.71
N PHE A 612 19.55 19.51 -16.33
CA PHE A 612 20.14 19.66 -15.01
C PHE A 612 20.96 20.97 -14.93
N ASP A 613 20.23 22.07 -14.81
CA ASP A 613 20.71 23.46 -14.91
C ASP A 613 20.56 24.29 -13.62
N ARG A 614 19.77 23.81 -12.64
CA ARG A 614 19.41 24.54 -11.41
C ARG A 614 20.10 24.06 -10.12
N ALA A 615 20.93 23.04 -10.21
CA ALA A 615 21.79 22.57 -9.12
C ALA A 615 23.15 22.14 -9.68
N PRO A 616 24.28 22.57 -9.10
CA PRO A 616 25.61 22.36 -9.70
C PRO A 616 26.09 20.90 -9.67
N VAL A 617 25.65 20.14 -8.66
CA VAL A 617 25.87 18.71 -8.51
C VAL A 617 24.56 18.10 -8.02
N GLY A 618 24.22 16.91 -8.50
CA GLY A 618 23.03 16.19 -8.09
C GLY A 618 23.02 14.75 -8.58
N ALA A 619 22.23 13.90 -7.93
CA ALA A 619 21.86 12.61 -8.48
C ALA A 619 20.44 12.20 -8.07
N ILE A 620 19.68 11.63 -9.01
CA ILE A 620 18.28 11.23 -8.80
C ILE A 620 18.00 9.80 -9.25
N TYR A 621 16.99 9.22 -8.63
CA TYR A 621 16.20 8.14 -9.21
C TYR A 621 15.02 8.74 -9.97
N LEU A 622 14.75 8.22 -11.16
CA LEU A 622 13.69 8.65 -12.08
C LEU A 622 12.87 7.42 -12.51
N GLY A 623 11.54 7.53 -12.49
CA GLY A 623 10.65 6.41 -12.86
C GLY A 623 9.41 6.85 -13.64
N ASN A 624 8.89 5.93 -14.46
CA ASN A 624 7.54 5.99 -15.06
C ASN A 624 7.21 7.33 -15.77
N VAL A 625 8.12 7.83 -16.61
CA VAL A 625 7.92 9.08 -17.36
C VAL A 625 6.82 8.89 -18.40
N ARG A 626 5.72 9.66 -18.32
CA ARG A 626 4.53 9.48 -19.15
C ARG A 626 3.71 10.76 -19.33
N PHE A 627 2.96 10.84 -20.42
CA PHE A 627 1.79 11.72 -20.50
C PHE A 627 0.57 10.95 -19.98
N ALA A 628 -0.21 11.56 -19.08
CA ALA A 628 -1.36 10.91 -18.46
C ALA A 628 -2.68 11.61 -18.81
N ARG A 629 -3.76 10.81 -18.75
CA ARG A 629 -5.15 11.27 -18.91
C ARG A 629 -5.85 11.26 -17.57
N VAL A 630 -6.57 12.35 -17.28
CA VAL A 630 -7.69 12.33 -16.35
C VAL A 630 -8.83 11.61 -17.07
N LEU A 631 -8.88 10.29 -16.92
CA LEU A 631 -10.01 9.50 -17.39
C LEU A 631 -11.16 9.68 -16.40
N GLU A 632 -12.34 10.07 -16.89
CA GLU A 632 -13.56 10.11 -16.09
C GLU A 632 -13.77 8.78 -15.36
N THR A 633 -13.93 8.86 -14.03
CA THR A 633 -14.57 7.78 -13.28
C THR A 633 -16.01 7.60 -13.76
N ALA A 634 -16.56 6.40 -13.59
CA ALA A 634 -17.93 6.09 -14.01
C ALA A 634 -18.92 7.17 -13.53
N PRO A 635 -19.83 7.62 -14.40
CA PRO A 635 -20.11 9.04 -14.60
C PRO A 635 -20.50 9.80 -13.33
N ASP A 636 -19.74 10.86 -13.05
CA ASP A 636 -20.10 11.86 -12.04
C ASP A 636 -21.48 12.45 -12.37
N GLN A 637 -22.43 12.26 -11.46
CA GLN A 637 -23.42 13.31 -11.23
C GLN A 637 -22.64 14.51 -10.70
N GLY A 638 -22.62 15.60 -11.46
CA GLY A 638 -21.92 16.84 -11.06
C GLY A 638 -22.34 17.32 -9.67
N PRO A 639 -21.50 18.14 -8.98
CA PRO A 639 -21.52 18.32 -7.54
C PRO A 639 -22.92 18.53 -6.96
N GLY A 640 -23.49 17.45 -6.42
CA GLY A 640 -24.84 17.44 -5.87
C GLY A 640 -24.97 18.45 -4.73
N PRO A 641 -26.09 19.19 -4.62
CA PRO A 641 -26.25 20.23 -3.62
C PRO A 641 -26.08 19.66 -2.21
N ILE A 642 -25.20 20.29 -1.44
CA ILE A 642 -24.90 19.92 -0.05
C ILE A 642 -26.22 19.86 0.74
N PRO A 643 -26.62 18.71 1.33
CA PRO A 643 -27.89 18.59 2.04
C PRO A 643 -27.93 19.44 3.32
N GLY A 644 -28.37 20.69 3.20
CA GLY A 644 -28.69 21.58 4.31
C GLY A 644 -30.00 21.17 5.02
N PRO A 645 -30.20 21.56 6.29
CA PRO A 645 -31.25 20.99 7.14
C PRO A 645 -32.61 21.72 7.03
N PHE A 646 -33.30 21.62 5.89
CA PHE A 646 -34.65 22.17 5.71
C PHE A 646 -35.62 21.20 5.01
N VAL A 647 -36.93 21.40 5.24
CA VAL A 647 -38.01 20.51 4.77
C VAL A 647 -39.14 21.32 4.10
N ALA A 648 -39.40 20.99 2.83
CA ALA A 648 -40.64 21.23 2.07
C ALA A 648 -40.57 20.25 0.87
N ALA A 649 -41.51 19.31 0.68
CA ALA A 649 -42.94 19.40 0.35
C ALA A 649 -43.18 19.36 -1.18
N ASP A 650 -43.86 18.28 -1.60
CA ASP A 650 -44.52 17.95 -2.86
C ASP A 650 -44.04 18.54 -4.21
N ALA A 651 -43.57 17.65 -5.09
CA ALA A 651 -43.68 17.78 -6.53
C ALA A 651 -43.91 16.41 -7.19
N THR A 652 -44.84 16.33 -8.14
CA THR A 652 -45.29 15.09 -8.80
C THR A 652 -44.26 14.48 -9.76
N ALA A 653 -44.36 13.16 -9.99
CA ALA A 653 -43.70 12.49 -11.11
C ALA A 653 -44.20 13.02 -12.47
N PRO A 654 -43.47 12.71 -13.56
CA PRO A 654 -44.10 11.77 -14.50
C PRO A 654 -43.18 10.62 -14.95
N THR A 655 -43.82 9.52 -15.33
CA THR A 655 -43.22 8.36 -16.01
C THR A 655 -42.90 8.69 -17.47
N ILE A 656 -41.81 8.14 -18.01
CA ILE A 656 -41.67 7.89 -19.45
C ILE A 656 -41.27 6.43 -19.64
N ALA A 657 -42.02 5.72 -20.49
CA ALA A 657 -41.69 4.38 -20.94
C ALA A 657 -41.79 4.31 -22.47
N ALA A 658 -40.69 3.92 -23.12
CA ALA A 658 -40.64 3.48 -24.50
C ALA A 658 -39.42 2.54 -24.62
N THR A 659 -39.57 1.22 -24.72
CA THR A 659 -39.98 0.47 -25.92
C THR A 659 -39.19 0.82 -27.18
N MET A 660 -38.05 0.13 -27.37
CA MET A 660 -37.72 -0.45 -28.67
C MET A 660 -37.12 -1.84 -28.45
N ALA A 661 -37.63 -2.84 -29.17
CA ALA A 661 -37.11 -4.20 -29.15
C ALA A 661 -36.17 -4.40 -30.35
N GLY A 662 -34.98 -4.94 -30.10
CA GLY A 662 -34.04 -5.37 -31.12
C GLY A 662 -33.47 -6.73 -30.74
N ALA A 663 -33.64 -7.73 -31.59
CA ALA A 663 -33.27 -9.10 -31.27
C ALA A 663 -31.75 -9.28 -31.24
N ILE A 664 -31.22 -9.72 -30.09
CA ILE A 664 -29.84 -10.22 -29.97
C ILE A 664 -29.89 -11.73 -30.21
N PRO A 665 -29.06 -12.31 -31.09
CA PRO A 665 -29.04 -13.75 -31.32
C PRO A 665 -28.62 -14.51 -30.05
N SER A 666 -29.23 -15.68 -29.86
CA SER A 666 -29.06 -16.51 -28.66
C SER A 666 -27.60 -16.92 -28.42
N ALA A 667 -27.05 -16.55 -27.26
CA ALA A 667 -25.79 -17.11 -26.78
C ALA A 667 -25.90 -18.63 -26.55
N PRO A 668 -24.85 -19.42 -26.83
CA PRO A 668 -24.87 -20.86 -26.63
C PRO A 668 -24.95 -21.23 -25.13
N SER A 669 -25.62 -22.35 -24.85
CA SER A 669 -25.71 -22.96 -23.52
C SER A 669 -24.31 -23.26 -22.96
N PRO A 670 -24.07 -23.16 -21.63
CA PRO A 670 -22.72 -23.30 -21.08
C PRO A 670 -22.17 -24.71 -21.32
N ALA A 671 -21.08 -24.78 -22.09
CA ALA A 671 -20.32 -26.01 -22.26
C ALA A 671 -19.83 -26.54 -20.90
N ALA A 672 -19.87 -27.86 -20.73
CA ALA A 672 -19.40 -28.50 -19.51
C ALA A 672 -17.92 -28.17 -19.25
N ARG A 673 -17.55 -28.02 -17.96
CA ARG A 673 -16.15 -27.91 -17.56
C ARG A 673 -15.35 -29.10 -18.13
N PRO A 674 -14.17 -28.89 -18.72
CA PRO A 674 -13.30 -30.01 -19.06
C PRO A 674 -12.94 -30.78 -17.78
N ALA A 675 -12.96 -32.11 -17.85
CA ALA A 675 -12.53 -32.95 -16.75
C ALA A 675 -11.01 -32.78 -16.52
N ALA A 676 -10.56 -32.87 -15.27
CA ALA A 676 -9.13 -32.82 -14.95
C ALA A 676 -8.39 -33.95 -15.67
N ARG A 677 -7.24 -33.63 -16.29
CA ARG A 677 -6.47 -34.60 -17.07
C ARG A 677 -5.88 -35.66 -16.15
N LEU A 678 -6.30 -36.91 -16.36
CA LEU A 678 -5.76 -38.07 -15.65
C LEU A 678 -4.33 -38.37 -16.15
N ILE A 679 -3.39 -38.52 -15.22
CA ILE A 679 -1.97 -38.77 -15.49
C ILE A 679 -1.51 -39.95 -14.63
N SER A 680 -1.10 -41.03 -15.29
CA SER A 680 -0.53 -42.22 -14.64
C SER A 680 0.93 -42.02 -14.22
N GLY A 681 1.38 -42.74 -13.19
CA GLY A 681 2.80 -42.78 -12.79
C GLY A 681 3.19 -41.82 -11.67
N GLY A 682 2.23 -41.19 -10.99
CA GLY A 682 2.46 -40.62 -9.67
C GLY A 682 2.70 -41.72 -8.64
N ARG A 683 3.45 -41.43 -7.57
CA ARG A 683 3.69 -42.39 -6.47
C ARG A 683 3.98 -41.68 -5.15
N VAL A 684 3.58 -42.30 -4.04
CA VAL A 684 4.19 -42.01 -2.74
C VAL A 684 5.67 -42.42 -2.80
N THR A 685 6.56 -41.55 -2.34
CA THR A 685 8.00 -41.82 -2.26
C THR A 685 8.45 -42.11 -0.84
N GLN A 686 7.77 -41.55 0.16
CA GLN A 686 8.12 -41.74 1.57
C GLN A 686 6.93 -41.42 2.47
N ILE A 687 6.81 -42.11 3.60
CA ILE A 687 5.96 -41.70 4.73
C ILE A 687 6.85 -41.68 5.98
N LEU A 688 6.83 -40.59 6.75
CA LEU A 688 7.68 -40.39 7.93
C LEU A 688 6.85 -40.04 9.17
N ARG A 689 6.99 -40.78 10.28
CA ARG A 689 6.52 -40.37 11.62
C ARG A 689 7.64 -39.61 12.33
N GLU A 690 7.76 -38.34 11.98
CA GLU A 690 8.85 -37.49 12.45
C GLU A 690 8.39 -36.54 13.58
N ARG A 691 9.27 -36.34 14.57
CA ARG A 691 9.11 -35.30 15.59
C ARG A 691 9.74 -34.01 15.08
N ARG A 692 8.95 -33.14 14.44
CA ARG A 692 9.47 -31.85 13.94
C ARG A 692 9.45 -30.79 15.04
N PRO A 693 10.57 -30.08 15.30
CA PRO A 693 10.50 -28.75 15.86
C PRO A 693 9.87 -27.83 14.81
N VAL A 694 8.70 -27.26 15.13
CA VAL A 694 8.12 -26.20 14.30
C VAL A 694 8.82 -24.90 14.70
N VAL A 695 9.91 -24.58 13.99
CA VAL A 695 10.69 -23.35 14.18
C VAL A 695 10.15 -22.22 13.30
N THR A 696 10.13 -21.01 13.85
CA THR A 696 9.83 -19.80 13.06
C THR A 696 10.97 -19.52 12.07
N ALA A 697 10.65 -18.82 10.98
CA ALA A 697 11.67 -18.17 10.15
C ALA A 697 12.60 -17.28 11.00
N THR A 698 12.05 -16.58 12.00
CA THR A 698 12.80 -15.79 12.99
C THR A 698 13.83 -16.63 13.76
N GLN A 699 13.48 -17.85 14.20
CA GLN A 699 14.40 -18.75 14.90
C GLN A 699 15.44 -19.37 13.96
N ALA A 700 15.07 -19.69 12.72
CA ALA A 700 16.04 -20.11 11.70
C ALA A 700 17.08 -19.00 11.45
N ILE A 701 16.61 -17.76 11.22
CA ILE A 701 17.45 -16.56 11.05
C ILE A 701 18.30 -16.29 12.30
N MET A 702 17.76 -16.40 13.51
CA MET A 702 18.51 -16.26 14.76
C MET A 702 19.62 -17.32 14.88
N SER A 703 19.32 -18.59 14.58
CA SER A 703 20.29 -19.69 14.66
C SER A 703 21.45 -19.52 13.67
N ALA A 704 21.16 -18.98 12.47
CA ALA A 704 22.17 -18.64 11.47
C ALA A 704 22.99 -17.38 11.82
N ARG A 705 22.47 -16.49 12.68
CA ARG A 705 23.10 -15.21 13.06
C ARG A 705 23.85 -15.23 14.41
N ARG A 706 23.52 -16.14 15.33
CA ARG A 706 24.06 -16.15 16.71
C ARG A 706 24.51 -17.54 17.23
N GLY A 707 24.44 -18.59 16.43
CA GLY A 707 24.71 -19.96 16.86
C GLY A 707 23.50 -20.64 17.52
N PRO A 708 23.67 -21.85 18.08
CA PRO A 708 22.55 -22.67 18.53
C PRO A 708 21.86 -22.11 19.77
N ALA A 709 20.54 -21.92 19.69
CA ALA A 709 19.70 -21.56 20.84
C ALA A 709 19.66 -22.70 21.87
N THR A 710 19.78 -22.35 23.16
CA THR A 710 19.92 -23.31 24.27
C THR A 710 18.62 -23.99 24.72
N VAL A 711 17.45 -23.53 24.26
CA VAL A 711 16.16 -24.19 24.50
C VAL A 711 15.36 -24.23 23.20
N TRP A 712 15.02 -25.45 22.75
CA TRP A 712 14.14 -25.68 21.61
C TRP A 712 12.70 -25.96 22.08
N PRO A 713 11.66 -25.55 21.34
CA PRO A 713 10.29 -25.97 21.62
C PRO A 713 10.16 -27.49 21.42
N ALA A 714 9.45 -28.16 22.34
CA ALA A 714 9.29 -29.62 22.35
C ALA A 714 8.74 -30.14 21.00
N PRO A 715 9.52 -30.92 20.23
CA PRO A 715 9.12 -31.39 18.90
C PRO A 715 7.84 -32.24 18.93
N ARG A 716 6.83 -31.84 18.14
CA ARG A 716 5.54 -32.55 18.07
C ARG A 716 5.61 -33.66 17.00
N PRO A 717 4.98 -34.83 17.25
CA PRO A 717 4.90 -35.88 16.25
C PRO A 717 3.95 -35.46 15.11
N VAL A 718 4.40 -35.62 13.87
CA VAL A 718 3.60 -35.46 12.65
C VAL A 718 3.84 -36.65 11.73
N VAL A 719 2.97 -36.84 10.74
CA VAL A 719 3.19 -37.80 9.65
C VAL A 719 3.30 -37.06 8.32
N THR A 720 4.49 -37.03 7.74
CA THR A 720 4.73 -36.42 6.41
C THR A 720 4.56 -37.49 5.34
N VAL A 721 3.66 -37.25 4.38
CA VAL A 721 3.50 -38.04 3.16
C VAL A 721 4.20 -37.29 2.01
N ALA A 722 5.25 -37.87 1.45
CA ALA A 722 5.97 -37.35 0.30
C ALA A 722 5.56 -38.08 -0.99
N ILE A 723 5.36 -37.32 -2.06
CA ILE A 723 4.82 -37.78 -3.34
C ILE A 723 5.73 -37.27 -4.47
N ALA A 724 5.94 -38.07 -5.50
CA ALA A 724 6.53 -37.65 -6.77
C ALA A 724 5.55 -37.88 -7.94
N VAL A 725 5.60 -37.01 -8.94
CA VAL A 725 4.76 -37.07 -10.15
C VAL A 725 5.63 -36.95 -11.42
N PRO A 726 5.23 -37.56 -12.55
CA PRO A 726 6.05 -37.59 -13.75
C PRO A 726 6.00 -36.27 -14.54
N GLU A 727 4.85 -35.60 -14.53
CA GLU A 727 4.64 -34.27 -15.08
C GLU A 727 4.74 -33.19 -14.00
N THR A 728 5.06 -31.96 -14.40
CA THR A 728 5.11 -30.80 -13.50
C THR A 728 3.71 -30.47 -12.99
N LEU A 729 3.59 -30.20 -11.68
CA LEU A 729 2.36 -29.74 -11.05
C LEU A 729 2.02 -28.32 -11.52
N VAL A 730 0.90 -28.18 -12.22
CA VAL A 730 0.35 -26.89 -12.64
C VAL A 730 -0.36 -26.25 -11.46
N ILE A 731 0.30 -25.32 -10.77
CA ILE A 731 -0.33 -24.50 -9.74
C ILE A 731 -1.20 -23.43 -10.40
N GLY A 732 -2.44 -23.80 -10.71
CA GLY A 732 -3.52 -22.87 -11.05
C GLY A 732 -4.26 -22.36 -9.80
N GLY A 733 -5.43 -21.75 -9.99
CA GLY A 733 -6.26 -21.17 -8.92
C GLY A 733 -6.92 -22.16 -7.94
N ALA A 734 -6.44 -23.42 -7.86
CA ALA A 734 -7.00 -24.46 -6.99
C ALA A 734 -5.89 -25.18 -6.21
N LEU A 735 -6.11 -25.38 -4.91
CA LEU A 735 -5.15 -25.99 -3.99
C LEU A 735 -4.88 -27.46 -4.31
N LEU A 736 -3.61 -27.85 -4.18
CA LEU A 736 -3.20 -29.26 -4.19
C LEU A 736 -3.92 -30.03 -3.09
N THR A 737 -4.61 -31.10 -3.51
CA THR A 737 -5.48 -31.93 -2.69
C THR A 737 -5.05 -33.39 -2.81
N LEU A 738 -4.65 -34.00 -1.69
CA LEU A 738 -4.41 -35.43 -1.58
C LEU A 738 -5.66 -36.09 -1.02
N ARG A 739 -6.23 -37.03 -1.78
CA ARG A 739 -7.28 -37.92 -1.31
C ARG A 739 -6.67 -39.26 -0.91
N ILE A 740 -7.17 -39.82 0.19
CA ILE A 740 -6.83 -41.17 0.66
C ILE A 740 -8.14 -41.85 1.07
N GLY A 741 -8.69 -42.65 0.14
CA GLY A 741 -10.08 -43.08 0.20
C GLY A 741 -11.04 -41.88 0.27
N GLU A 742 -11.92 -41.88 1.28
CA GLU A 742 -12.88 -40.80 1.52
C GLU A 742 -12.28 -39.56 2.21
N GLN A 743 -11.07 -39.64 2.77
CA GLN A 743 -10.43 -38.48 3.40
C GLN A 743 -9.75 -37.59 2.35
N SER A 744 -9.82 -36.27 2.56
CA SER A 744 -9.28 -35.25 1.66
C SER A 744 -8.44 -34.25 2.44
N PHE A 745 -7.14 -34.26 2.19
CA PHE A 745 -6.14 -33.36 2.76
C PHE A 745 -5.84 -32.26 1.73
N LYS A 746 -5.89 -31.00 2.15
CA LYS A 746 -5.62 -29.82 1.32
C LYS A 746 -4.50 -29.01 1.96
N LEU A 747 -3.85 -28.14 1.19
CA LEU A 747 -2.59 -27.46 1.54
C LEU A 747 -1.37 -28.41 1.45
N GLY A 748 -1.26 -29.11 0.31
CA GLY A 748 -0.07 -29.90 -0.01
C GLY A 748 0.99 -29.04 -0.69
N GLN A 749 2.16 -28.90 -0.06
CA GLN A 749 3.28 -28.15 -0.60
C GLN A 749 3.77 -28.78 -1.90
N ALA A 750 3.84 -28.02 -3.00
CA ALA A 750 4.61 -28.43 -4.17
C ALA A 750 6.10 -28.18 -3.93
N VAL A 751 6.92 -29.22 -3.97
CA VAL A 751 8.36 -29.11 -3.72
C VAL A 751 9.08 -28.95 -5.06
N SER A 752 9.80 -27.83 -5.21
CA SER A 752 10.67 -27.59 -6.35
C SER A 752 11.95 -28.41 -6.22
N VAL A 753 12.30 -29.17 -7.25
CA VAL A 753 13.64 -29.75 -7.40
C VAL A 753 14.41 -28.87 -8.39
N PRO A 754 15.59 -28.31 -8.01
CA PRO A 754 16.42 -27.55 -8.94
C PRO A 754 16.63 -28.31 -10.25
N THR A 755 16.50 -27.62 -11.38
CA THR A 755 16.48 -28.14 -12.77
C THR A 755 15.25 -28.93 -13.24
N GLN A 756 14.34 -29.40 -12.38
CA GLN A 756 13.20 -30.25 -12.80
C GLN A 756 11.81 -29.65 -12.58
N GLY A 757 11.70 -28.56 -11.83
CA GLY A 757 10.44 -27.89 -11.52
C GLY A 757 9.65 -28.58 -10.39
N LEU A 758 8.36 -28.23 -10.30
CA LEU A 758 7.45 -28.69 -9.26
C LEU A 758 6.95 -30.13 -9.54
N LYS A 759 7.82 -31.13 -9.39
CA LYS A 759 7.50 -32.56 -9.64
C LYS A 759 7.33 -33.41 -8.38
N ALA A 760 7.35 -32.79 -7.21
CA ALA A 760 7.08 -33.45 -5.94
C ALA A 760 6.03 -32.69 -5.12
N ALA A 761 5.33 -33.40 -4.24
CA ALA A 761 4.41 -32.80 -3.28
C ALA A 761 4.63 -33.37 -1.87
N ARG A 762 4.33 -32.59 -0.83
CA ARG A 762 4.35 -33.01 0.57
C ARG A 762 3.06 -32.61 1.29
N PHE A 763 2.48 -33.55 2.01
CA PHE A 763 1.33 -33.33 2.89
C PHE A 763 1.72 -33.70 4.32
N ILE A 764 1.39 -32.83 5.28
CA ILE A 764 1.65 -33.06 6.70
C ILE A 764 0.32 -33.39 7.38
N LEU A 765 0.24 -34.59 7.96
CA LEU A 765 -0.91 -35.12 8.67
C LEU A 765 -0.58 -35.16 10.18
N SER A 766 -1.60 -35.15 11.04
CA SER A 766 -1.40 -35.55 12.43
C SER A 766 -1.27 -37.08 12.53
N PRO A 767 -0.61 -37.63 13.57
CA PRO A 767 -0.51 -39.08 13.75
C PRO A 767 -1.89 -39.75 13.79
N GLU A 768 -2.85 -39.13 14.48
CA GLU A 768 -4.22 -39.65 14.63
C GLU A 768 -4.98 -39.65 13.30
N ALA A 769 -4.80 -38.60 12.49
CA ALA A 769 -5.39 -38.51 11.16
C ALA A 769 -4.81 -39.59 10.23
N PHE A 770 -3.50 -39.86 10.30
CA PHE A 770 -2.88 -40.94 9.53
C PHE A 770 -3.29 -42.32 10.05
N ASP A 771 -3.33 -42.52 11.37
CA ASP A 771 -3.65 -43.79 12.00
C ASP A 771 -5.12 -44.20 11.73
N ALA A 772 -6.02 -43.23 11.57
CA ALA A 772 -7.41 -43.43 11.12
C ALA A 772 -7.59 -43.84 9.64
N LEU A 773 -6.56 -43.76 8.78
CA LEU A 773 -6.66 -44.16 7.37
C LEU A 773 -6.64 -45.70 7.21
N PRO A 774 -7.48 -46.30 6.35
CA PRO A 774 -7.38 -47.73 6.05
C PRO A 774 -6.09 -48.10 5.31
N GLN A 775 -5.45 -49.21 5.68
CA GLN A 775 -4.44 -49.85 4.84
C GLN A 775 -5.07 -50.22 3.49
N GLY A 776 -4.36 -49.94 2.39
CA GLY A 776 -4.87 -50.19 1.04
C GLY A 776 -5.85 -49.14 0.50
N ALA A 777 -6.14 -48.06 1.23
CA ALA A 777 -7.01 -46.99 0.74
C ALA A 777 -6.43 -46.32 -0.53
N PRO A 778 -7.21 -46.10 -1.60
CA PRO A 778 -6.70 -45.54 -2.85
C PRO A 778 -6.23 -44.09 -2.65
N MET A 779 -5.07 -43.75 -3.20
CA MET A 779 -4.43 -42.45 -3.07
C MET A 779 -4.40 -41.68 -4.39
N VAL A 780 -4.90 -40.44 -4.36
CA VAL A 780 -5.03 -39.57 -5.54
C VAL A 780 -4.55 -38.16 -5.22
N LEU A 781 -3.70 -37.57 -6.06
CA LEU A 781 -3.32 -36.15 -5.99
C LEU A 781 -4.04 -35.37 -7.10
N GLU A 782 -4.76 -34.30 -6.75
CA GLU A 782 -5.48 -33.46 -7.72
C GLU A 782 -5.32 -31.95 -7.44
N ASN A 783 -5.30 -31.14 -8.50
CA ASN A 783 -5.21 -29.68 -8.46
C ASN A 783 -6.26 -28.99 -9.36
N GLY A 784 -7.32 -29.71 -9.74
CA GLY A 784 -8.39 -29.22 -10.61
C GLY A 784 -8.07 -29.17 -12.11
N ALA A 785 -6.80 -29.14 -12.50
CA ALA A 785 -6.35 -29.25 -13.90
C ALA A 785 -5.80 -30.65 -14.23
N GLN A 786 -5.09 -31.24 -13.27
CA GLN A 786 -4.46 -32.56 -13.32
C GLN A 786 -4.99 -33.44 -12.19
N ARG A 787 -5.03 -34.75 -12.44
CA ARG A 787 -5.29 -35.80 -11.44
C ARG A 787 -4.28 -36.93 -11.62
N PHE A 788 -3.58 -37.28 -10.54
CA PHE A 788 -2.57 -38.33 -10.51
C PHE A 788 -3.02 -39.46 -9.59
N GLU A 789 -3.15 -40.68 -10.12
CA GLU A 789 -3.28 -41.87 -9.28
C GLU A 789 -1.91 -42.21 -8.68
N LEU A 790 -1.85 -42.45 -7.37
CA LEU A 790 -0.60 -42.69 -6.63
C LEU A 790 -0.42 -44.15 -6.17
N GLY A 791 -1.40 -45.02 -6.46
CA GLY A 791 -1.51 -46.37 -5.91
C GLY A 791 -2.41 -46.41 -4.67
N ALA A 792 -2.17 -47.40 -3.81
CA ALA A 792 -2.88 -47.57 -2.54
C ALA A 792 -1.98 -47.15 -1.36
N LEU A 793 -2.58 -46.70 -0.25
CA LEU A 793 -1.85 -46.39 0.97
C LEU A 793 -1.22 -47.66 1.54
N ASP A 794 0.10 -47.71 1.55
CA ASP A 794 0.84 -48.69 2.33
C ASP A 794 1.45 -48.06 3.59
N LYS A 795 0.90 -48.40 4.75
CA LYS A 795 1.41 -48.00 6.06
C LYS A 795 2.73 -48.68 6.43
N ALA A 796 3.16 -49.75 5.73
CA ALA A 796 4.51 -50.28 5.90
C ALA A 796 5.59 -49.36 5.29
N MET A 797 5.21 -48.33 4.52
CA MET A 797 6.11 -47.23 4.14
C MET A 797 6.37 -46.23 5.28
N LEU A 798 5.65 -46.29 6.40
CA LEU A 798 5.85 -45.40 7.55
C LEU A 798 7.18 -45.73 8.25
N ARG A 799 8.08 -44.75 8.29
CA ARG A 799 9.40 -44.83 8.96
C ARG A 799 9.55 -43.78 10.05
#